data_AF-A0A973EQ67-F1
#
_entry.id   AF-A0A973EQ67-F1
#
_cell.length_a   1.000
_cell.length_b   1.000
_cell.length_c   1.000
_cell.angle_alpha   90.00
_cell.angle_beta   90.00
_cell.angle_gamma   90.00
#
_symmetry.space_group_name_H-M   'P 1'
#
loop_
_entity.id
_entity.type
_entity.pdbx_description
1 polymer ?
#
loop_
_entity_poly.entity_id
_entity_poly.type
_entity_poly.pdbx_seq_one_letter_code
_entity_poly.pdbx_strand_id
1 'polypeptide(L)'
;MTHCTAQRLLSEVRSSFARSGRLSSEQVAVLLDLCTSPSHDVRESAISLLLNPPAGDDASHFLNLLRNMAVLPVKAGSLPFALIEALCEIPAFARSASDDPDIGRFFGRLLPRLPRNARRVLLQRRLPLMPFLDGFRPDLPGCLSVKCGGVIRRRWRILRRLLLGMKLDSPWAEITLADLLPLWRNGKSRRCCGFLRGRWLRVGRALVAPPADPQPGLQRLDIESLYWGGRGNLTLHLLTALFRSQAEELRAVRQAAFDAGNDTGRVVLSWHNASLAAAGGWAFEYMNTMIPSPSLYRKFRKAVLRRVDRLKESGIRDLANRLKKMRRDRLLIPKIIHALWESRTRSILEGTEESRWTEKIGAAAKYLENDLVTETLESGKLAWHGTVSPHQRVRLEDLTAWDMENENSWEDGLFLSAAIAIEAQRLLERGDISAFVLPWIDKFFISSRRDKDIFYLPALVRWFEEAGVDPLILFWEDTIHADSPSLQPGLARMREQGLACRGIGVFGRDGSKRKDAREVIRIEHRRTRLFALRPCSDVHHDRSFHNLVNNLDYSFLEQYDSSWKDNLCFLYSGTQVSSLLSVQCQMENIAPWLAAQGMKHPFGSLLRNRLRWEILGAKGSLSDPFSLGYASWGNLC
;
A
#
# COMPACT_ATOMS: atom_id res chain seq x y z
N MET A 1 -39.16 3.05 27.58
CA MET A 1 -39.06 1.58 27.53
C MET A 1 -38.25 1.12 28.74
N THR A 2 -38.71 0.13 29.51
CA THR A 2 -37.93 -0.41 30.63
C THR A 2 -36.80 -1.31 30.12
N HIS A 3 -35.73 -1.47 30.88
CA HIS A 3 -34.56 -2.28 30.49
C HIS A 3 -34.95 -3.74 30.16
N CYS A 4 -35.85 -4.33 30.95
CA CYS A 4 -36.37 -5.69 30.74
C CYS A 4 -37.14 -5.83 29.41
N THR A 5 -37.98 -4.86 29.05
CA THR A 5 -38.68 -4.87 27.74
C THR A 5 -37.69 -4.74 26.58
N ALA A 6 -36.66 -3.90 26.71
CA ALA A 6 -35.64 -3.73 25.67
C ALA A 6 -34.82 -5.01 25.43
N GLN A 7 -34.43 -5.71 26.49
CA GLN A 7 -33.72 -6.99 26.39
C GLN A 7 -34.59 -8.08 25.76
N ARG A 8 -35.90 -8.13 26.09
CA ARG A 8 -36.84 -9.07 25.47
C ARG A 8 -36.95 -8.85 23.96
N LEU A 9 -37.09 -7.59 23.53
CA LEU A 9 -37.13 -7.22 22.11
C LEU A 9 -35.83 -7.61 21.38
N LEU A 10 -34.65 -7.38 21.99
CA LEU A 10 -33.37 -7.81 21.41
C LEU A 10 -33.30 -9.33 21.22
N SER A 11 -33.79 -10.11 22.20
CA SER A 11 -33.85 -11.57 22.13
C SER A 11 -34.83 -12.05 21.05
N GLU A 12 -36.00 -11.43 20.95
CA GLU A 12 -37.01 -11.73 19.92
C GLU A 12 -36.47 -11.46 18.51
N VAL A 13 -35.83 -10.29 18.30
CA VAL A 13 -35.22 -9.94 17.01
C VAL A 13 -34.07 -10.89 16.67
N ARG A 14 -33.19 -11.22 17.63
CA ARG A 14 -32.10 -12.18 17.42
C ARG A 14 -32.63 -13.56 17.03
N SER A 15 -33.68 -14.03 17.70
CA SER A 15 -34.31 -15.33 17.45
C SER A 15 -35.04 -15.35 16.11
N SER A 16 -35.65 -14.23 15.72
CA SER A 16 -36.23 -14.08 14.38
C SER A 16 -35.15 -14.10 13.31
N PHE A 17 -34.08 -13.33 13.49
CA PHE A 17 -32.97 -13.26 12.54
C PHE A 17 -32.32 -14.63 12.33
N ALA A 18 -32.09 -15.38 13.41
CA ALA A 18 -31.55 -16.75 13.33
C ALA A 18 -32.44 -17.70 12.49
N ARG A 19 -33.75 -17.42 12.38
CA ARG A 19 -34.68 -18.21 11.55
C ARG A 19 -34.81 -17.69 10.12
N SER A 20 -34.85 -16.37 9.92
CA SER A 20 -35.11 -15.75 8.61
C SER A 20 -33.85 -15.39 7.82
N GLY A 21 -32.70 -15.27 8.49
CA GLY A 21 -31.45 -14.75 7.93
C GLY A 21 -31.51 -13.28 7.49
N ARG A 22 -32.60 -12.56 7.77
CA ARG A 22 -32.86 -11.18 7.32
C ARG A 22 -33.68 -10.40 8.34
N LEU A 23 -33.42 -9.09 8.44
CA LEU A 23 -34.23 -8.18 9.26
C LEU A 23 -35.40 -7.62 8.45
N SER A 24 -36.61 -7.63 9.04
CA SER A 24 -37.75 -6.90 8.47
C SER A 24 -37.62 -5.39 8.71
N SER A 25 -38.33 -4.57 7.94
CA SER A 25 -38.38 -3.10 8.16
C SER A 25 -38.78 -2.73 9.59
N GLU A 26 -39.72 -3.47 10.18
CA GLU A 26 -40.17 -3.28 11.57
C GLU A 26 -39.05 -3.59 12.55
N GLN A 27 -38.32 -4.69 12.35
CA GLN A 27 -37.19 -5.06 13.20
C GLN A 27 -36.05 -4.06 13.10
N VAL A 28 -35.75 -3.55 11.91
CA VAL A 28 -34.79 -2.46 11.73
C VAL A 28 -35.24 -1.22 12.50
N ALA A 29 -36.51 -0.82 12.39
CA ALA A 29 -37.05 0.32 13.13
C ALA A 29 -36.92 0.13 14.65
N VAL A 30 -37.27 -1.05 15.18
CA VAL A 30 -37.10 -1.39 16.60
C VAL A 30 -35.64 -1.27 17.03
N LEU A 31 -34.71 -1.82 16.24
CA LEU A 31 -33.28 -1.76 16.56
C LEU A 31 -32.75 -0.32 16.53
N LEU A 32 -33.18 0.50 15.57
CA LEU A 32 -32.80 1.93 15.53
C LEU A 32 -33.29 2.70 16.76
N ASP A 33 -34.49 2.41 17.24
CA ASP A 33 -35.01 3.01 18.46
C ASP A 33 -34.19 2.56 19.68
N LEU A 34 -33.85 1.27 19.77
CA LEU A 34 -33.01 0.72 20.83
C LEU A 34 -31.58 1.26 20.81
N CYS A 35 -31.05 1.64 19.65
CA CYS A 35 -29.78 2.34 19.55
C CYS A 35 -29.75 3.71 20.24
N THR A 36 -30.92 4.29 20.53
CA THR A 36 -31.03 5.55 21.30
C THR A 36 -31.20 5.32 22.81
N SER A 37 -31.22 4.06 23.26
CA SER A 37 -31.40 3.70 24.66
C SER A 37 -30.32 4.32 25.56
N PRO A 38 -30.68 4.81 26.76
CA PRO A 38 -29.69 5.28 27.74
C PRO A 38 -28.82 4.13 28.26
N SER A 39 -29.34 2.90 28.28
CA SER A 39 -28.58 1.71 28.68
C SER A 39 -27.52 1.38 27.64
N HIS A 40 -26.25 1.38 28.08
CA HIS A 40 -25.10 1.06 27.25
C HIS A 40 -25.23 -0.33 26.61
N ASP A 41 -25.55 -1.35 27.40
CA ASP A 41 -25.58 -2.73 26.93
C ASP A 41 -26.69 -2.98 25.90
N VAL A 42 -27.87 -2.38 26.09
CA VAL A 42 -28.96 -2.43 25.11
C VAL A 42 -28.54 -1.76 23.81
N ARG A 43 -27.91 -0.58 23.91
CA ARG A 43 -27.47 0.19 22.75
C ARG A 43 -26.39 -0.55 21.96
N GLU A 44 -25.35 -1.05 22.61
CA GLU A 44 -24.27 -1.80 21.97
C GLU A 44 -24.77 -3.13 21.37
N SER A 45 -25.70 -3.81 22.05
CA SER A 45 -26.33 -5.03 21.52
C SER A 45 -27.16 -4.74 20.27
N ALA A 46 -27.91 -3.63 20.25
CA ALA A 46 -28.68 -3.22 19.08
C ALA A 46 -27.76 -2.84 17.90
N ILE A 47 -26.69 -2.07 18.16
CA ILE A 47 -25.70 -1.69 17.14
C ILE A 47 -25.01 -2.94 16.58
N SER A 48 -24.60 -3.86 17.44
CA SER A 48 -23.96 -5.11 17.04
C SER A 48 -24.89 -5.99 16.23
N LEU A 49 -26.19 -6.08 16.56
CA LEU A 49 -27.14 -6.84 15.78
C LEU A 49 -27.45 -6.19 14.41
N LEU A 50 -27.33 -4.86 14.30
CA LEU A 50 -27.46 -4.16 13.02
C LEU A 50 -26.21 -4.32 12.13
N LEU A 51 -25.01 -4.23 12.71
CA LEU A 51 -23.76 -4.17 11.95
C LEU A 51 -23.05 -5.51 11.80
N ASN A 52 -23.18 -6.39 12.78
CA ASN A 52 -22.53 -7.71 12.83
C ASN A 52 -23.55 -8.77 13.31
N PRO A 53 -24.69 -8.95 12.63
CA PRO A 53 -25.58 -10.07 12.96
C PRO A 53 -24.88 -11.39 12.67
N PRO A 54 -25.34 -12.52 13.25
CA PRO A 54 -24.86 -13.85 12.89
C PRO A 54 -25.40 -14.27 11.52
N ALA A 55 -25.07 -13.51 10.47
CA ALA A 55 -25.47 -13.77 9.08
C ALA A 55 -24.48 -14.75 8.42
N GLY A 56 -24.99 -15.60 7.53
CA GLY A 56 -24.14 -16.40 6.63
C GLY A 56 -23.60 -15.61 5.43
N ASP A 57 -24.17 -14.43 5.14
CA ASP A 57 -23.78 -13.54 4.05
C ASP A 57 -23.93 -12.06 4.46
N ASP A 58 -22.81 -11.44 4.82
CA ASP A 58 -22.73 -10.03 5.23
C ASP A 58 -23.22 -9.08 4.13
N ALA A 59 -22.90 -9.35 2.86
CA ALA A 59 -23.22 -8.46 1.74
C ALA A 59 -24.74 -8.38 1.52
N SER A 60 -25.40 -9.53 1.53
CA SER A 60 -26.87 -9.59 1.45
C SER A 60 -27.55 -8.91 2.64
N HIS A 61 -26.98 -9.06 3.85
CA HIS A 61 -27.47 -8.37 5.04
C HIS A 61 -27.35 -6.85 4.90
N PHE A 62 -26.19 -6.33 4.51
CA PHE A 62 -25.99 -4.89 4.33
C PHE A 62 -26.88 -4.29 3.23
N LEU A 63 -27.12 -5.03 2.13
CA LEU A 63 -28.07 -4.61 1.11
C LEU A 63 -29.50 -4.55 1.65
N ASN A 64 -29.92 -5.58 2.40
CA ASN A 64 -31.24 -5.61 3.03
C ASN A 64 -31.40 -4.45 4.03
N LEU A 65 -30.38 -4.19 4.85
CA LEU A 65 -30.35 -3.06 5.76
C LEU A 65 -30.48 -1.73 5.01
N LEU A 66 -29.73 -1.52 3.93
CA LEU A 66 -29.84 -0.30 3.11
C LEU A 66 -31.24 -0.09 2.54
N ARG A 67 -31.85 -1.15 1.98
CA ARG A 67 -33.21 -1.09 1.42
C ARG A 67 -34.25 -0.76 2.50
N ASN A 68 -34.17 -1.40 3.66
CA ASN A 68 -35.03 -1.08 4.80
C ASN A 68 -34.82 0.38 5.26
N MET A 69 -33.57 0.85 5.34
CA MET A 69 -33.24 2.23 5.72
C MET A 69 -33.76 3.26 4.71
N ALA A 70 -33.81 2.92 3.42
CA ALA A 70 -34.27 3.83 2.37
C ALA A 70 -35.77 4.16 2.49
N VAL A 71 -36.58 3.20 2.95
CA VAL A 71 -38.03 3.35 3.11
C VAL A 71 -38.45 3.87 4.48
N LEU A 72 -37.63 3.67 5.51
CA LEU A 72 -37.94 4.12 6.88
C LEU A 72 -37.81 5.65 7.03
N PRO A 73 -38.64 6.28 7.88
CA PRO A 73 -38.53 7.70 8.21
C PRO A 73 -37.37 7.95 9.19
N VAL A 74 -36.14 7.78 8.71
CA VAL A 74 -34.93 7.85 9.53
C VAL A 74 -34.55 9.30 9.87
N LYS A 75 -34.41 9.60 11.17
CA LYS A 75 -33.83 10.86 11.66
C LYS A 75 -32.31 10.74 11.72
N ALA A 76 -31.60 11.43 10.84
CA ALA A 76 -30.13 11.39 10.76
C ALA A 76 -29.41 11.66 12.10
N GLY A 77 -30.00 12.48 12.98
CA GLY A 77 -29.44 12.82 14.28
C GLY A 77 -29.56 11.72 15.34
N SER A 78 -30.42 10.72 15.16
CA SER A 78 -30.60 9.61 16.09
C SER A 78 -29.83 8.34 15.68
N LEU A 79 -29.14 8.36 14.53
CA LEU A 79 -28.37 7.23 14.07
C LEU A 79 -27.04 7.10 14.82
N PRO A 80 -26.68 5.88 15.26
CA PRO A 80 -25.33 5.60 15.73
C PRO A 80 -24.28 5.97 14.70
N PHE A 81 -23.16 6.51 15.18
CA PHE A 81 -22.07 6.91 14.30
C PHE A 81 -21.50 5.72 13.50
N ALA A 82 -21.31 4.57 14.15
CA ALA A 82 -20.83 3.35 13.49
C ALA A 82 -21.76 2.91 12.33
N LEU A 83 -23.08 3.10 12.48
CA LEU A 83 -24.04 2.82 11.41
C LEU A 83 -23.93 3.84 10.27
N ILE A 84 -23.75 5.13 10.59
CA ILE A 84 -23.51 6.15 9.55
C ILE A 84 -22.24 5.82 8.74
N GLU A 85 -21.17 5.38 9.40
CA GLU A 85 -19.94 4.97 8.72
C GLU A 85 -20.18 3.78 7.81
N ALA A 86 -20.73 2.69 8.31
CA ALA A 86 -21.04 1.50 7.52
C ALA A 86 -21.92 1.83 6.30
N LEU A 87 -22.98 2.62 6.49
CA LEU A 87 -23.85 3.06 5.40
C LEU A 87 -23.11 3.88 4.35
N CYS A 88 -22.13 4.70 4.74
CA CYS A 88 -21.33 5.47 3.79
C CYS A 88 -20.22 4.63 3.13
N GLU A 89 -19.74 3.56 3.76
CA GLU A 89 -18.74 2.67 3.16
C GLU A 89 -19.32 1.83 2.01
N ILE A 90 -20.60 1.48 2.05
CA ILE A 90 -21.25 0.68 1.02
C ILE A 90 -21.25 1.35 -0.36
N PRO A 91 -21.79 2.57 -0.57
CA PRO A 91 -21.75 3.23 -1.89
C PRO A 91 -20.33 3.60 -2.31
N ALA A 92 -19.41 3.76 -1.35
CA ALA A 92 -17.99 3.91 -1.64
C ALA A 92 -17.40 2.61 -2.21
N PHE A 93 -17.76 1.46 -1.66
CA PHE A 93 -17.30 0.14 -2.10
C PHE A 93 -17.96 -0.31 -3.41
N ALA A 94 -19.30 -0.27 -3.45
CA ALA A 94 -20.19 -0.67 -4.55
C ALA A 94 -20.81 0.58 -5.18
N ARG A 95 -20.13 1.17 -6.17
CA ARG A 95 -20.51 2.49 -6.72
C ARG A 95 -21.91 2.49 -7.32
N SER A 96 -22.26 1.40 -8.02
CA SER A 96 -23.57 1.33 -8.67
C SER A 96 -24.73 1.10 -7.71
N ALA A 97 -24.46 0.77 -6.44
CA ALA A 97 -25.52 0.74 -5.42
C ALA A 97 -26.16 2.12 -5.20
N SER A 98 -25.45 3.21 -5.49
CA SER A 98 -26.04 4.57 -5.44
C SER A 98 -26.87 4.94 -6.68
N ASP A 99 -26.81 4.15 -7.75
CA ASP A 99 -27.63 4.36 -8.95
C ASP A 99 -29.08 3.90 -8.73
N ASP A 100 -29.33 3.07 -7.72
CA ASP A 100 -30.68 2.75 -7.24
C ASP A 100 -31.37 4.05 -6.78
N PRO A 101 -32.51 4.44 -7.38
CA PRO A 101 -33.20 5.69 -7.07
C PRO A 101 -33.62 5.83 -5.60
N ASP A 102 -33.93 4.75 -4.91
CA ASP A 102 -34.36 4.77 -3.51
C ASP A 102 -33.18 4.98 -2.58
N ILE A 103 -32.08 4.27 -2.83
CA ILE A 103 -30.82 4.42 -2.10
C ILE A 103 -30.21 5.80 -2.35
N GLY A 104 -30.19 6.26 -3.60
CA GLY A 104 -29.75 7.60 -3.97
C GLY A 104 -30.58 8.70 -3.29
N ARG A 105 -31.92 8.58 -3.29
CA ARG A 105 -32.82 9.49 -2.55
C ARG A 105 -32.58 9.44 -1.04
N PHE A 106 -32.31 8.27 -0.49
CA PHE A 106 -31.96 8.11 0.93
C PHE A 106 -30.69 8.89 1.27
N PHE A 107 -29.57 8.69 0.55
CA PHE A 107 -28.33 9.45 0.81
C PHE A 107 -28.49 10.95 0.55
N GLY A 108 -29.26 11.35 -0.48
CA GLY A 108 -29.60 12.74 -0.74
C GLY A 108 -30.35 13.42 0.42
N ARG A 109 -31.13 12.67 1.19
CA ARG A 109 -31.80 13.15 2.43
C ARG A 109 -30.91 13.03 3.66
N LEU A 110 -30.13 11.96 3.77
CA LEU A 110 -29.30 11.65 4.94
C LEU A 110 -28.12 12.62 5.07
N LEU A 111 -27.28 12.74 4.03
CA LEU A 111 -26.02 13.47 4.08
C LEU A 111 -26.21 14.92 4.57
N PRO A 112 -27.18 15.73 4.05
CA PRO A 112 -27.43 17.10 4.51
C PRO A 112 -27.80 17.21 5.99
N ARG A 113 -28.41 16.16 6.55
CA ARG A 113 -28.98 16.14 7.90
C ARG A 113 -28.05 15.50 8.93
N LEU A 114 -26.91 14.96 8.52
CA LEU A 114 -25.96 14.33 9.43
C LEU A 114 -25.48 15.31 10.52
N PRO A 115 -25.28 14.83 11.77
CA PRO A 115 -24.64 15.61 12.82
C PRO A 115 -23.30 16.20 12.38
N ARG A 116 -22.93 17.36 12.92
CA ARG A 116 -21.66 18.03 12.55
C ARG A 116 -20.44 17.14 12.75
N ASN A 117 -20.39 16.40 13.86
CA ASN A 117 -19.30 15.49 14.16
C ASN A 117 -19.22 14.34 13.14
N ALA A 118 -20.36 13.73 12.81
CA ALA A 118 -20.42 12.66 11.81
C ALA A 118 -19.94 13.13 10.43
N ARG A 119 -20.41 14.31 9.97
CA ARG A 119 -19.94 14.91 8.70
C ARG A 119 -18.44 15.18 8.70
N ARG A 120 -17.90 15.67 9.82
CA ARG A 120 -16.46 15.93 9.95
C ARG A 120 -15.65 14.66 9.82
N VAL A 121 -16.07 13.56 10.46
CA VAL A 121 -15.34 12.28 10.38
C VAL A 121 -15.45 11.69 8.97
N LEU A 122 -16.64 11.69 8.35
CA LEU A 122 -16.80 11.24 6.97
C LEU A 122 -15.91 12.03 5.99
N LEU A 123 -15.83 13.36 6.15
CA LEU A 123 -14.94 14.22 5.37
C LEU A 123 -13.45 14.07 5.72
N GLN A 124 -13.11 13.28 6.74
CA GLN A 124 -11.74 12.86 7.02
C GLN A 124 -11.45 11.47 6.46
N ARG A 125 -12.43 10.76 5.89
CA ARG A 125 -12.22 9.45 5.27
C ARG A 125 -11.95 9.59 3.78
N ARG A 126 -11.11 8.69 3.26
CA ARG A 126 -10.73 8.64 1.83
C ARG A 126 -11.68 7.78 1.01
N LEU A 127 -12.98 7.97 1.22
CA LEU A 127 -14.01 7.36 0.39
C LEU A 127 -14.01 8.01 -1.01
N PRO A 128 -14.16 7.25 -2.11
CA PRO A 128 -14.45 7.77 -3.44
C PRO A 128 -15.46 8.92 -3.40
N LEU A 129 -15.15 10.05 -4.05
CA LEU A 129 -16.05 11.20 -4.03
C LEU A 129 -17.31 10.98 -4.88
N MET A 130 -17.17 10.29 -6.01
CA MET A 130 -18.22 10.21 -7.05
C MET A 130 -19.59 9.76 -6.53
N PRO A 131 -19.72 8.69 -5.71
CA PRO A 131 -21.02 8.24 -5.20
C PRO A 131 -21.75 9.27 -4.32
N PHE A 132 -21.03 10.26 -3.78
CA PHE A 132 -21.60 11.26 -2.88
C PHE A 132 -21.81 12.61 -3.55
N LEU A 133 -21.24 12.83 -4.74
CA LEU A 133 -21.05 14.16 -5.31
C LEU A 133 -22.37 14.92 -5.55
N ASP A 134 -23.44 14.20 -5.87
CA ASP A 134 -24.77 14.77 -6.14
C ASP A 134 -25.53 15.12 -4.86
N GLY A 135 -25.38 14.31 -3.81
CA GLY A 135 -25.91 14.60 -2.47
C GLY A 135 -25.08 15.64 -1.71
N PHE A 136 -23.85 15.93 -2.18
CA PHE A 136 -22.93 16.82 -1.50
C PHE A 136 -23.25 18.31 -1.76
N ARG A 137 -23.70 19.00 -0.72
CA ARG A 137 -23.97 20.43 -0.71
C ARG A 137 -22.83 21.24 -0.06
N PRO A 138 -22.51 22.45 -0.53
CA PRO A 138 -21.40 23.23 -0.02
C PRO A 138 -21.61 23.78 1.41
N ASP A 139 -22.84 23.71 1.93
CA ASP A 139 -23.23 24.00 3.32
C ASP A 139 -23.12 22.77 4.25
N LEU A 140 -22.80 21.58 3.71
CA LEU A 140 -22.53 20.36 4.50
C LEU A 140 -21.35 20.44 5.47
N PRO A 141 -20.21 21.05 5.14
CA PRO A 141 -19.12 21.14 6.08
C PRO A 141 -19.49 22.19 7.13
N GLY A 142 -20.13 21.73 8.22
CA GLY A 142 -20.48 22.51 9.42
C GLY A 142 -19.26 23.03 10.20
N CYS A 143 -18.11 23.17 9.54
CA CYS A 143 -16.89 23.76 10.05
C CYS A 143 -16.99 25.29 10.16
N LEU A 144 -18.02 25.93 9.59
CA LEU A 144 -18.19 27.38 9.60
C LEU A 144 -19.63 27.78 9.89
N SER A 145 -19.82 28.62 10.90
CA SER A 145 -21.07 29.31 11.25
C SER A 145 -21.50 30.37 10.22
N VAL A 146 -20.84 30.43 9.06
CA VAL A 146 -21.05 31.46 8.05
C VAL A 146 -22.02 30.93 6.99
N LYS A 147 -23.17 31.60 6.83
CA LYS A 147 -24.10 31.35 5.72
C LYS A 147 -23.30 31.24 4.41
N CYS A 148 -23.38 30.10 3.72
CA CYS A 148 -22.72 29.93 2.43
C CYS A 148 -23.29 30.94 1.40
N GLY A 149 -22.56 32.05 1.21
CA GLY A 149 -22.92 33.08 0.23
C GLY A 149 -23.02 32.54 -1.20
N GLY A 150 -23.70 33.26 -2.08
CA GLY A 150 -23.93 32.85 -3.48
C GLY A 150 -22.64 32.53 -4.27
N VAL A 151 -21.53 33.18 -3.90
CA VAL A 151 -20.20 32.95 -4.50
C VAL A 151 -19.68 31.53 -4.25
N ILE A 152 -19.81 30.99 -3.04
CA ILE A 152 -19.36 29.63 -2.71
C ILE A 152 -20.22 28.61 -3.47
N ARG A 153 -21.53 28.82 -3.51
CA ARG A 153 -22.45 28.00 -4.30
C ARG A 153 -22.09 28.01 -5.79
N ARG A 154 -21.72 29.16 -6.35
CA ARG A 154 -21.24 29.27 -7.74
C ARG A 154 -19.93 28.50 -7.96
N ARG A 155 -18.95 28.65 -7.07
CA ARG A 155 -17.66 27.93 -7.16
C ARG A 155 -17.82 26.42 -7.03
N TRP A 156 -18.65 25.96 -6.10
CA TRP A 156 -18.99 24.55 -5.97
C TRP A 156 -19.66 24.00 -7.23
N ARG A 157 -20.62 24.72 -7.82
CA ARG A 157 -21.24 24.31 -9.09
C ARG A 157 -20.22 24.15 -10.22
N ILE A 158 -19.25 25.06 -10.32
CA ILE A 158 -18.18 24.98 -11.32
C ILE A 158 -17.29 23.77 -11.03
N LEU A 159 -16.80 23.62 -9.80
CA LEU A 159 -15.94 22.51 -9.40
C LEU A 159 -16.64 21.15 -9.61
N ARG A 160 -17.90 21.01 -9.17
CA ARG A 160 -18.70 19.80 -9.38
C ARG A 160 -18.83 19.46 -10.86
N ARG A 161 -19.11 20.44 -11.72
CA ARG A 161 -19.18 20.22 -13.19
C ARG A 161 -17.84 19.72 -13.73
N LEU A 162 -16.72 20.29 -13.29
CA LEU A 162 -15.40 19.85 -13.71
C LEU A 162 -15.12 18.42 -13.24
N LEU A 163 -15.38 18.12 -11.96
CA LEU A 163 -15.18 16.78 -11.38
C LEU A 163 -16.01 15.71 -12.08
N LEU A 164 -17.28 15.99 -12.40
CA LEU A 164 -18.14 15.08 -13.17
C LEU A 164 -17.63 14.83 -14.61
N GLY A 165 -16.91 15.79 -15.18
CA GLY A 165 -16.32 15.67 -16.51
C GLY A 165 -14.94 15.01 -16.56
N MET A 166 -14.36 14.67 -15.40
CA MET A 166 -13.04 14.05 -15.35
C MET A 166 -13.12 12.54 -15.59
N LYS A 167 -12.21 12.03 -16.42
CA LYS A 167 -11.88 10.61 -16.48
C LYS A 167 -10.57 10.40 -15.73
N LEU A 168 -10.63 9.63 -14.64
CA LEU A 168 -9.47 9.28 -13.83
C LEU A 168 -9.34 7.76 -13.87
N ASP A 169 -8.49 7.28 -14.77
CA ASP A 169 -8.36 5.84 -15.02
C ASP A 169 -7.50 5.16 -13.95
N SER A 170 -6.61 5.92 -13.28
CA SER A 170 -5.74 5.40 -12.23
C SER A 170 -6.35 5.52 -10.82
N PRO A 171 -6.42 4.43 -10.02
CA PRO A 171 -6.96 4.46 -8.66
C PRO A 171 -6.25 5.44 -7.72
N TRP A 172 -4.93 5.62 -7.90
CA TRP A 172 -4.15 6.57 -7.09
C TRP A 172 -4.51 8.04 -7.36
N ALA A 173 -5.07 8.37 -8.52
CA ALA A 173 -5.43 9.75 -8.87
C ALA A 173 -6.87 10.11 -8.47
N GLU A 174 -7.64 9.12 -8.02
CA GLU A 174 -9.05 9.26 -7.69
C GLU A 174 -9.27 10.24 -6.55
N ILE A 175 -10.25 11.13 -6.74
CA ILE A 175 -10.60 12.14 -5.74
C ILE A 175 -11.50 11.52 -4.67
N THR A 176 -11.19 11.82 -3.41
CA THR A 176 -11.91 11.32 -2.25
C THR A 176 -12.60 12.45 -1.47
N LEU A 177 -13.52 12.09 -0.55
CA LEU A 177 -14.16 13.05 0.35
C LEU A 177 -13.13 13.87 1.15
N ALA A 178 -12.06 13.23 1.63
CA ALA A 178 -10.99 13.89 2.36
C ALA A 178 -10.27 14.98 1.57
N ASP A 179 -10.20 14.87 0.24
CA ASP A 179 -9.53 15.85 -0.60
C ASP A 179 -10.34 17.15 -0.74
N LEU A 180 -11.63 17.11 -0.44
CA LEU A 180 -12.47 18.30 -0.42
C LEU A 180 -12.31 19.12 0.88
N LEU A 181 -12.00 18.48 2.01
CA LEU A 181 -11.90 19.12 3.33
C LEU A 181 -11.06 20.43 3.35
N PRO A 182 -9.92 20.55 2.63
CA PRO A 182 -9.13 21.76 2.56
C PRO A 182 -9.86 22.99 1.98
N LEU A 183 -10.92 22.80 1.19
CA LEU A 183 -11.75 23.88 0.66
C LEU A 183 -12.45 24.70 1.76
N TRP A 184 -12.67 24.09 2.93
CA TRP A 184 -13.49 24.65 4.00
C TRP A 184 -12.79 24.80 5.36
N ARG A 185 -11.56 24.31 5.52
CA ARG A 185 -10.78 24.52 6.76
C ARG A 185 -10.40 25.99 6.92
N ASN A 186 -11.00 26.74 7.84
CA ASN A 186 -10.40 28.01 8.25
C ASN A 186 -9.21 27.70 9.17
N GLY A 187 -8.07 28.37 8.95
CA GLY A 187 -6.89 28.19 9.79
C GLY A 187 -7.25 28.47 11.25
N LYS A 188 -6.67 27.69 12.19
CA LYS A 188 -6.91 27.87 13.64
C LYS A 188 -6.48 29.24 14.17
N SER A 189 -5.75 30.05 13.39
CA SER A 189 -5.46 31.45 13.73
C SER A 189 -6.21 32.41 12.80
N ARG A 190 -6.73 33.47 13.41
CA ARG A 190 -7.37 34.66 12.83
C ARG A 190 -8.89 34.55 12.61
N ARG A 191 -9.59 35.06 13.62
CA ARG A 191 -10.98 35.59 13.57
C ARG A 191 -11.21 36.68 12.51
N CYS A 192 -10.25 37.05 11.66
CA CYS A 192 -10.37 38.19 10.74
C CYS A 192 -9.82 37.99 9.31
N CYS A 193 -9.44 36.78 8.88
CA CYS A 193 -9.05 36.59 7.47
C CYS A 193 -10.21 35.97 6.69
N GLY A 194 -10.90 36.80 5.90
CA GLY A 194 -11.95 36.38 4.98
C GLY A 194 -11.49 35.23 4.06
N PHE A 195 -12.48 34.51 3.51
CA PHE A 195 -12.30 33.49 2.47
C PHE A 195 -11.37 34.01 1.34
N LEU A 196 -10.08 33.67 1.39
CA LEU A 196 -9.13 34.11 0.36
C LEU A 196 -9.47 33.39 -0.96
N ARG A 197 -9.88 34.16 -1.98
CA ARG A 197 -10.16 33.70 -3.36
C ARG A 197 -9.09 32.75 -3.90
N GLY A 198 -7.82 32.95 -3.52
CA GLY A 198 -6.69 32.11 -3.90
C GLY A 198 -6.75 30.66 -3.42
N ARG A 199 -7.41 30.36 -2.28
CA ARG A 199 -7.46 28.98 -1.76
C ARG A 199 -8.33 28.06 -2.61
N TRP A 200 -9.54 28.50 -2.94
CA TRP A 200 -10.45 27.74 -3.80
C TRP A 200 -9.82 27.45 -5.16
N LEU A 201 -9.07 28.42 -5.70
CA LEU A 201 -8.32 28.23 -6.92
C LEU A 201 -7.15 27.26 -6.73
N ARG A 202 -6.33 27.39 -5.68
CA ARG A 202 -5.20 26.49 -5.41
C ARG A 202 -5.66 25.04 -5.21
N VAL A 203 -6.62 24.82 -4.31
CA VAL A 203 -7.16 23.49 -4.01
C VAL A 203 -7.95 22.96 -5.20
N GLY A 204 -8.87 23.75 -5.76
CA GLY A 204 -9.70 23.34 -6.89
C GLY A 204 -8.88 22.95 -8.12
N ARG A 205 -7.84 23.72 -8.48
CA ARG A 205 -6.92 23.38 -9.57
C ARG A 205 -6.21 22.05 -9.33
N ALA A 206 -5.75 21.81 -8.11
CA ALA A 206 -5.10 20.54 -7.78
C ALA A 206 -6.07 19.34 -7.85
N LEU A 207 -7.33 19.52 -7.43
CA LEU A 207 -8.35 18.46 -7.52
C LEU A 207 -8.68 18.11 -8.97
N VAL A 208 -8.76 19.11 -9.85
CA VAL A 208 -9.10 18.90 -11.27
C VAL A 208 -7.89 18.67 -12.16
N ALA A 209 -6.68 18.67 -11.60
CA ALA A 209 -5.47 18.36 -12.34
C ALA A 209 -5.54 16.93 -12.90
N PRO A 210 -5.21 16.72 -14.18
CA PRO A 210 -5.12 15.39 -14.76
C PRO A 210 -3.93 14.62 -14.16
N PRO A 211 -3.96 13.28 -14.18
CA PRO A 211 -2.81 12.46 -13.81
C PRO A 211 -1.66 12.72 -14.78
N ALA A 212 -0.45 12.82 -14.26
CA ALA A 212 0.76 12.95 -15.04
C ALA A 212 1.23 11.59 -15.54
N ASP A 213 1.81 11.59 -16.73
CA ASP A 213 2.64 10.48 -17.17
C ASP A 213 3.90 10.38 -16.27
N PRO A 214 4.45 9.18 -16.07
CA PRO A 214 5.71 9.01 -15.38
C PRO A 214 6.86 9.63 -16.21
N GLN A 215 7.14 10.91 -15.97
CA GLN A 215 8.15 11.69 -16.69
C GLN A 215 9.49 11.74 -15.91
N PRO A 216 10.65 11.65 -16.59
CA PRO A 216 11.98 11.73 -15.97
C PRO A 216 12.30 13.07 -15.26
N GLY A 217 11.56 14.15 -15.56
CA GLY A 217 11.83 15.51 -15.07
C GLY A 217 11.43 15.82 -13.62
N LEU A 218 10.84 14.86 -12.90
CA LEU A 218 10.30 15.06 -11.55
C LEU A 218 11.37 15.25 -10.46
N GLN A 219 12.63 15.00 -10.77
CA GLN A 219 13.76 14.99 -9.84
C GLN A 219 14.02 16.35 -9.15
N ARG A 220 13.58 17.46 -9.77
CA ARG A 220 13.85 18.83 -9.30
C ARG A 220 12.66 19.54 -8.67
N LEU A 221 11.53 18.87 -8.47
CA LEU A 221 10.40 19.51 -7.83
C LEU A 221 10.72 19.79 -6.36
N ASP A 222 10.58 21.06 -5.97
CA ASP A 222 10.61 21.47 -4.59
C ASP A 222 9.28 21.11 -3.92
N ILE A 223 9.33 20.16 -2.98
CA ILE A 223 8.15 19.64 -2.25
C ILE A 223 7.41 20.77 -1.54
N GLU A 224 8.11 21.80 -1.08
CA GLU A 224 7.52 22.94 -0.35
C GLU A 224 6.63 23.80 -1.25
N SER A 225 6.86 23.75 -2.57
CA SER A 225 6.05 24.43 -3.58
C SER A 225 4.81 23.65 -4.00
N LEU A 226 4.69 22.38 -3.62
CA LEU A 226 3.65 21.48 -4.10
C LEU A 226 2.32 21.66 -3.35
N TYR A 227 1.26 21.10 -3.94
CA TYR A 227 0.01 20.87 -3.22
C TYR A 227 -0.11 19.40 -2.84
N TRP A 228 -0.36 19.12 -1.57
CA TRP A 228 -0.57 17.76 -1.08
C TRP A 228 -1.72 17.69 -0.09
N GLY A 229 -2.89 17.22 -0.53
CA GLY A 229 -4.04 16.96 0.34
C GLY A 229 -4.46 18.11 1.29
N GLY A 230 -4.13 19.36 0.94
CA GLY A 230 -4.34 20.54 1.79
C GLY A 230 -3.44 20.65 3.02
N ARG A 231 -2.33 19.90 3.07
CA ARG A 231 -1.26 20.09 4.05
C ARG A 231 -0.57 21.44 3.84
N GLY A 232 -0.18 22.08 4.94
CA GLY A 232 0.45 23.40 4.92
C GLY A 232 1.97 23.32 4.74
N ASN A 233 2.61 24.46 4.52
CA ASN A 233 4.05 24.54 4.28
C ASN A 233 4.87 23.86 5.39
N LEU A 234 4.51 24.04 6.68
CA LEU A 234 5.22 23.40 7.79
C LEU A 234 5.24 21.86 7.67
N THR A 235 4.11 21.25 7.31
CA THR A 235 4.06 19.80 7.06
C THR A 235 4.94 19.40 5.88
N LEU A 236 4.98 20.22 4.82
CA LEU A 236 5.85 19.96 3.66
C LEU A 236 7.33 20.11 4.02
N HIS A 237 7.70 21.07 4.88
CA HIS A 237 9.06 21.21 5.39
C HIS A 237 9.48 20.02 6.25
N LEU A 238 8.59 19.56 7.15
CA LEU A 238 8.82 18.33 7.92
C LEU A 238 9.03 17.14 6.98
N LEU A 239 8.21 17.00 5.94
CA LEU A 239 8.35 15.93 4.96
C LEU A 239 9.68 16.00 4.21
N THR A 240 10.09 17.19 3.77
CA THR A 240 11.40 17.41 3.15
C THR A 240 12.54 16.99 4.09
N ALA A 241 12.47 17.35 5.37
CA ALA A 241 13.47 16.98 6.36
C ALA A 241 13.48 15.46 6.65
N LEU A 242 12.30 14.83 6.68
CA LEU A 242 12.14 13.39 6.81
C LEU A 242 12.76 12.64 5.61
N PHE A 243 12.58 13.16 4.39
CA PHE A 243 13.19 12.59 3.20
C PHE A 243 14.71 12.75 3.18
N ARG A 244 15.26 13.84 3.74
CA ARG A 244 16.72 13.97 3.94
C ARG A 244 17.24 12.91 4.90
N SER A 245 16.57 12.70 6.02
CA SER A 245 16.92 11.66 7.00
C SER A 245 16.84 10.26 6.37
N GLN A 246 15.80 9.99 5.57
CA GLN A 246 15.70 8.75 4.80
C GLN A 246 16.82 8.65 3.75
N ALA A 247 17.20 9.73 3.07
CA ALA A 247 18.31 9.70 2.11
C ALA A 247 19.64 9.37 2.81
N GLU A 248 19.85 9.81 4.06
CA GLU A 248 21.01 9.42 4.88
C GLU A 248 20.99 7.93 5.25
N GLU A 249 19.82 7.39 5.65
CA GLU A 249 19.63 5.94 5.83
C GLU A 249 20.05 5.18 4.56
N LEU A 250 19.55 5.61 3.41
CA LEU A 250 19.79 4.96 2.14
C LEU A 250 21.26 5.07 1.68
N ARG A 251 21.93 6.20 1.96
CA ARG A 251 23.39 6.33 1.77
C ARG A 251 24.16 5.34 2.64
N ALA A 252 23.76 5.15 3.90
CA ALA A 252 24.40 4.20 4.80
C ALA A 252 24.20 2.75 4.35
N VAL A 253 23.00 2.39 3.89
CA VAL A 253 22.70 1.08 3.28
C VAL A 253 23.59 0.83 2.06
N ARG A 254 23.64 1.80 1.14
CA ARG A 254 24.50 1.72 -0.05
C ARG A 254 25.97 1.57 0.34
N GLN A 255 26.48 2.40 1.24
CA GLN A 255 27.87 2.36 1.67
C GLN A 255 28.23 1.02 2.31
N ALA A 256 27.37 0.49 3.18
CA ALA A 256 27.60 -0.80 3.82
C ALA A 256 27.71 -1.95 2.79
N ALA A 257 26.90 -1.91 1.73
CA ALA A 257 26.99 -2.90 0.65
C ALA A 257 28.27 -2.77 -0.18
N PHE A 258 28.70 -1.54 -0.51
CA PHE A 258 29.97 -1.32 -1.20
C PHE A 258 31.18 -1.71 -0.34
N ASP A 259 31.18 -1.34 0.94
CA ASP A 259 32.23 -1.71 1.90
C ASP A 259 32.34 -3.22 2.04
N ALA A 260 31.22 -3.94 2.18
CA ALA A 260 31.20 -5.39 2.24
C ALA A 260 31.77 -6.03 0.96
N GLY A 261 31.42 -5.50 -0.21
CA GLY A 261 31.96 -5.99 -1.49
C GLY A 261 33.47 -5.77 -1.60
N ASN A 262 33.94 -4.58 -1.23
CA ASN A 262 35.35 -4.22 -1.25
C ASN A 262 36.19 -5.04 -0.26
N ASP A 263 35.72 -5.20 0.98
CA ASP A 263 36.44 -5.90 2.03
C ASP A 263 36.51 -7.42 1.80
N THR A 264 35.52 -7.98 1.09
CA THR A 264 35.43 -9.43 0.85
C THR A 264 35.88 -9.85 -0.55
N GLY A 265 36.02 -8.92 -1.49
CA GLY A 265 36.31 -9.20 -2.89
C GLY A 265 35.18 -9.92 -3.62
N ARG A 266 33.94 -9.85 -3.12
CA ARG A 266 32.78 -10.57 -3.64
C ARG A 266 31.72 -9.63 -4.19
N VAL A 267 31.00 -10.08 -5.21
CA VAL A 267 29.78 -9.41 -5.65
C VAL A 267 28.74 -9.47 -4.54
N VAL A 268 28.16 -8.31 -4.21
CA VAL A 268 27.12 -8.21 -3.19
C VAL A 268 25.75 -8.20 -3.84
N LEU A 269 24.89 -9.14 -3.45
CA LEU A 269 23.47 -9.15 -3.79
C LEU A 269 22.72 -8.38 -2.68
N SER A 270 22.32 -7.15 -2.96
CA SER A 270 21.63 -6.30 -1.98
C SER A 270 20.12 -6.51 -2.11
N TRP A 271 19.55 -7.39 -1.29
CA TRP A 271 18.15 -7.80 -1.35
C TRP A 271 17.31 -7.01 -0.35
N HIS A 272 16.27 -6.31 -0.83
CA HIS A 272 15.45 -5.42 -0.04
C HIS A 272 14.02 -5.95 0.05
N ASN A 273 13.55 -6.27 1.26
CA ASN A 273 12.19 -6.78 1.40
C ASN A 273 11.16 -5.70 1.07
N ALA A 274 10.14 -6.05 0.27
CA ALA A 274 9.05 -5.17 -0.14
C ALA A 274 8.09 -4.83 1.04
N SER A 275 8.60 -4.01 1.96
CA SER A 275 7.93 -3.36 3.09
C SER A 275 8.80 -2.17 3.53
N LEU A 276 9.09 -2.03 4.83
CA LEU A 276 9.86 -0.93 5.41
C LEU A 276 11.25 -0.72 4.77
N ALA A 277 11.90 -1.80 4.35
CA ALA A 277 13.25 -1.78 3.76
C ALA A 277 13.27 -1.56 2.24
N ALA A 278 12.12 -1.55 1.56
CA ALA A 278 12.04 -1.55 0.09
C ALA A 278 12.78 -0.37 -0.56
N ALA A 279 12.66 0.82 0.03
CA ALA A 279 13.32 2.03 -0.47
C ALA A 279 14.86 1.91 -0.49
N GLY A 280 15.42 0.97 0.28
CA GLY A 280 16.83 0.58 0.26
C GLY A 280 17.37 0.36 -1.15
N GLY A 281 16.63 -0.34 -1.99
CA GLY A 281 17.06 -0.67 -3.35
C GLY A 281 17.16 0.54 -4.27
N TRP A 282 16.45 1.63 -3.96
CA TRP A 282 16.51 2.86 -4.75
C TRP A 282 17.79 3.65 -4.52
N ALA A 283 18.61 3.30 -3.52
CA ALA A 283 19.84 4.01 -3.22
C ALA A 283 20.94 3.82 -4.27
N PHE A 284 20.87 2.76 -5.06
CA PHE A 284 21.97 2.27 -5.89
C PHE A 284 21.95 2.84 -7.31
N GLU A 285 23.15 3.03 -7.86
CA GLU A 285 23.32 3.42 -9.25
C GLU A 285 22.95 2.32 -10.24
N TYR A 286 22.79 2.71 -11.51
CA TYR A 286 22.62 1.76 -12.60
C TYR A 286 23.95 1.08 -12.96
N MET A 287 23.89 -0.16 -13.45
CA MET A 287 25.08 -0.97 -13.75
C MET A 287 26.10 -0.27 -14.65
N ASN A 288 25.64 0.48 -15.66
CA ASN A 288 26.51 1.23 -16.57
C ASN A 288 27.37 2.29 -15.88
N THR A 289 27.01 2.73 -14.68
CA THR A 289 27.79 3.71 -13.90
C THR A 289 28.72 3.07 -12.88
N MET A 290 28.49 1.80 -12.51
CA MET A 290 29.36 1.03 -11.61
C MET A 290 30.61 0.52 -12.32
N ILE A 291 30.58 0.40 -13.65
CA ILE A 291 31.73 0.00 -14.47
C ILE A 291 32.42 1.27 -15.00
N PRO A 292 33.70 1.49 -14.69
CA PRO A 292 34.36 2.80 -14.89
C PRO A 292 34.61 3.17 -16.35
N SER A 293 34.61 2.19 -17.27
CA SER A 293 34.94 2.40 -18.68
C SER A 293 33.83 1.95 -19.62
N PRO A 294 33.40 2.78 -20.60
CA PRO A 294 32.43 2.37 -21.61
C PRO A 294 32.86 1.18 -22.47
N SER A 295 34.16 0.99 -22.71
CA SER A 295 34.68 -0.16 -23.45
C SER A 295 34.58 -1.44 -22.61
N LEU A 296 34.90 -1.34 -21.31
CA LEU A 296 34.75 -2.43 -20.35
C LEU A 296 33.27 -2.81 -20.18
N TYR A 297 32.37 -1.83 -20.02
CA TYR A 297 30.93 -2.06 -19.92
C TYR A 297 30.37 -2.80 -21.15
N ARG A 298 30.79 -2.43 -22.37
CA ARG A 298 30.39 -3.15 -23.59
C ARG A 298 30.89 -4.60 -23.61
N LYS A 299 32.12 -4.85 -23.16
CA LYS A 299 32.68 -6.21 -23.05
C LYS A 299 31.91 -7.03 -22.01
N PHE A 300 31.66 -6.43 -20.85
CA PHE A 300 30.88 -7.00 -19.76
C PHE A 300 29.47 -7.39 -20.24
N ARG A 301 28.72 -6.46 -20.83
CA ARG A 301 27.38 -6.74 -21.38
C ARG A 301 27.38 -7.92 -22.35
N LYS A 302 28.33 -7.97 -23.30
CA LYS A 302 28.47 -9.10 -24.23
C LYS A 302 28.81 -10.42 -23.54
N ALA A 303 29.57 -10.39 -22.45
CA ALA A 303 29.89 -11.57 -21.67
C ALA A 303 28.66 -12.05 -20.88
N VAL A 304 27.91 -11.14 -20.26
CA VAL A 304 26.68 -11.42 -19.52
C VAL A 304 25.64 -12.07 -20.44
N LEU A 305 25.38 -11.52 -21.62
CA LEU A 305 24.40 -12.11 -22.54
C LEU A 305 24.78 -13.54 -22.94
N ARG A 306 26.06 -13.78 -23.30
CA ARG A 306 26.56 -15.14 -23.57
C ARG A 306 26.48 -16.07 -22.37
N ARG A 307 26.61 -15.53 -21.15
CA ARG A 307 26.45 -16.30 -19.92
C ARG A 307 24.99 -16.68 -19.68
N VAL A 308 24.05 -15.79 -19.95
CA VAL A 308 22.60 -16.08 -19.86
C VAL A 308 22.25 -17.27 -20.73
N ASP A 309 22.70 -17.29 -21.99
CA ASP A 309 22.42 -18.39 -22.92
C ASP A 309 22.91 -19.73 -22.36
N ARG A 310 24.16 -19.78 -21.87
CA ARG A 310 24.72 -20.99 -21.24
C ARG A 310 23.98 -21.43 -19.98
N LEU A 311 23.54 -20.49 -19.14
CA LEU A 311 22.81 -20.83 -17.93
C LEU A 311 21.42 -21.40 -18.26
N LYS A 312 20.75 -20.88 -19.29
CA LYS A 312 19.47 -21.41 -19.75
C LYS A 312 19.58 -22.85 -20.28
N GLU A 313 20.73 -23.21 -20.83
CA GLU A 313 21.05 -24.58 -21.27
C GLU A 313 21.41 -25.52 -20.09
N SER A 314 21.72 -24.99 -18.90
CA SER A 314 22.37 -25.73 -17.80
C SER A 314 21.45 -26.53 -16.86
N GLY A 315 20.23 -26.92 -17.28
CA GLY A 315 19.33 -27.77 -16.49
C GLY A 315 18.72 -27.13 -15.22
N ILE A 316 19.21 -25.98 -14.76
CA ILE A 316 18.68 -25.24 -13.59
C ILE A 316 17.34 -24.51 -13.83
N ARG A 317 16.80 -24.62 -15.05
CA ARG A 317 15.52 -24.01 -15.47
C ARG A 317 14.33 -24.55 -14.67
N ASP A 318 14.34 -25.83 -14.32
CA ASP A 318 13.25 -26.43 -13.53
C ASP A 318 13.16 -25.84 -12.12
N LEU A 319 14.30 -25.52 -11.50
CA LEU A 319 14.33 -24.83 -10.23
C LEU A 319 13.82 -23.39 -10.35
N ALA A 320 14.14 -22.68 -11.43
CA ALA A 320 13.59 -21.34 -11.69
C ALA A 320 12.06 -21.38 -11.83
N ASN A 321 11.53 -22.36 -12.56
CA ASN A 321 10.09 -22.59 -12.69
C ASN A 321 9.42 -22.86 -11.34
N ARG A 322 10.05 -23.68 -10.49
CA ARG A 322 9.57 -23.94 -9.13
C ARG A 322 9.54 -22.66 -8.29
N LEU A 323 10.58 -21.83 -8.35
CA LEU A 323 10.61 -20.55 -7.62
C LEU A 323 9.52 -19.60 -8.10
N LYS A 324 9.29 -19.53 -9.41
CA LYS A 324 8.20 -18.73 -10.00
C LYS A 324 6.84 -19.19 -9.47
N LYS A 325 6.59 -20.50 -9.39
CA LYS A 325 5.38 -21.06 -8.79
C LYS A 325 5.25 -20.67 -7.32
N MET A 326 6.29 -20.90 -6.52
CA MET A 326 6.30 -20.51 -5.10
C MET A 326 6.02 -19.02 -4.91
N ARG A 327 6.58 -18.15 -5.76
CA ARG A 327 6.34 -16.71 -5.74
C ARG A 327 4.88 -16.38 -6.04
N ARG A 328 4.28 -17.01 -7.05
CA ARG A 328 2.86 -16.87 -7.40
C ARG A 328 1.94 -17.30 -6.25
N ASP A 329 2.19 -18.47 -5.66
CA ASP A 329 1.39 -19.01 -4.55
C ASP A 329 1.45 -18.12 -3.30
N ARG A 330 2.60 -17.47 -3.08
CA ARG A 330 2.83 -16.60 -1.92
C ARG A 330 2.23 -15.20 -2.09
N LEU A 331 2.32 -14.62 -3.30
CA LEU A 331 2.04 -13.20 -3.53
C LEU A 331 0.77 -12.94 -4.36
N LEU A 332 0.56 -13.71 -5.43
CA LEU A 332 -0.48 -13.47 -6.42
C LEU A 332 -1.79 -14.14 -6.02
N ILE A 333 -1.76 -15.46 -5.77
CA ILE A 333 -2.95 -16.25 -5.46
C ILE A 333 -3.79 -15.65 -4.31
N PRO A 334 -3.21 -15.25 -3.16
CA PRO A 334 -3.99 -14.65 -2.08
C PRO A 334 -4.67 -13.33 -2.48
N LYS A 335 -4.05 -12.54 -3.36
CA LYS A 335 -4.61 -11.29 -3.86
C LYS A 335 -5.74 -11.54 -4.86
N ILE A 336 -5.60 -12.55 -5.72
CA ILE A 336 -6.65 -12.98 -6.63
C ILE A 336 -7.87 -13.42 -5.84
N ILE A 337 -7.69 -14.30 -4.84
CA ILE A 337 -8.77 -14.75 -3.95
C ILE A 337 -9.46 -13.55 -3.28
N HIS A 338 -8.69 -12.58 -2.77
CA HIS A 338 -9.25 -11.39 -2.16
C HIS A 338 -10.02 -10.51 -3.17
N ALA A 339 -9.47 -10.28 -4.37
CA ALA A 339 -10.12 -9.49 -5.41
C ALA A 339 -11.41 -10.15 -5.92
N LEU A 340 -11.41 -11.49 -6.00
CA LEU A 340 -12.57 -12.31 -6.30
C LEU A 340 -13.66 -12.13 -5.22
N TRP A 341 -13.30 -12.32 -3.94
CA TRP A 341 -14.21 -12.07 -2.82
C TRP A 341 -14.78 -10.64 -2.82
N GLU A 342 -13.94 -9.62 -3.02
CA GLU A 342 -14.39 -8.22 -3.12
C GLU A 342 -15.33 -8.01 -4.31
N SER A 343 -15.10 -8.69 -5.43
CA SER A 343 -15.95 -8.57 -6.61
C SER A 343 -17.30 -9.22 -6.41
N ARG A 344 -17.37 -10.43 -5.83
CA ARG A 344 -18.63 -11.08 -5.47
C ARG A 344 -19.45 -10.20 -4.53
N THR A 345 -18.80 -9.70 -3.49
CA THR A 345 -19.41 -8.81 -2.49
C THR A 345 -19.97 -7.55 -3.13
N ARG A 346 -19.22 -6.91 -4.05
CA ARG A 346 -19.72 -5.76 -4.83
C ARG A 346 -20.91 -6.13 -5.69
N SER A 347 -20.85 -7.23 -6.43
CA SER A 347 -21.94 -7.67 -7.29
C SER A 347 -23.25 -7.90 -6.54
N ILE A 348 -23.18 -8.48 -5.33
CA ILE A 348 -24.35 -8.63 -4.44
C ILE A 348 -24.91 -7.26 -4.08
N LEU A 349 -24.08 -6.33 -3.61
CA LEU A 349 -24.51 -4.99 -3.20
C LEU A 349 -25.03 -4.11 -4.34
N GLU A 350 -24.47 -4.25 -5.55
CA GLU A 350 -24.91 -3.53 -6.74
C GLU A 350 -26.16 -4.17 -7.38
N GLY A 351 -26.55 -5.37 -6.94
CA GLY A 351 -27.65 -6.12 -7.55
C GLY A 351 -27.37 -6.52 -9.00
N THR A 352 -26.09 -6.61 -9.39
CA THR A 352 -25.69 -7.00 -10.75
C THR A 352 -25.81 -8.51 -10.94
N GLU A 353 -26.13 -8.95 -12.15
CA GLU A 353 -26.25 -10.37 -12.50
C GLU A 353 -24.98 -11.19 -12.17
N GLU A 354 -25.22 -12.44 -11.79
CA GLU A 354 -24.22 -13.47 -11.53
C GLU A 354 -23.22 -13.65 -12.71
N SER A 355 -23.64 -13.32 -13.93
CA SER A 355 -22.84 -13.38 -15.16
C SER A 355 -21.51 -12.60 -15.07
N ARG A 356 -21.50 -11.37 -14.55
CA ARG A 356 -20.26 -10.54 -14.39
C ARG A 356 -19.28 -11.12 -13.38
N TRP A 357 -19.82 -11.78 -12.36
CA TRP A 357 -19.01 -12.47 -11.37
C TRP A 357 -18.40 -13.74 -11.95
N THR A 358 -19.20 -14.51 -12.71
CA THR A 358 -18.75 -15.71 -13.43
C THR A 358 -17.66 -15.39 -14.46
N GLU A 359 -17.73 -14.27 -15.16
CA GLU A 359 -16.65 -13.80 -16.05
C GLU A 359 -15.31 -13.63 -15.31
N LYS A 360 -15.34 -13.08 -14.09
CA LYS A 360 -14.14 -12.90 -13.26
C LYS A 360 -13.61 -14.21 -12.70
N ILE A 361 -14.48 -15.15 -12.34
CA ILE A 361 -14.06 -16.52 -12.02
C ILE A 361 -13.35 -17.13 -13.24
N GLY A 362 -13.94 -17.01 -14.43
CA GLY A 362 -13.34 -17.48 -15.68
C GLY A 362 -11.95 -16.87 -15.94
N ALA A 363 -11.79 -15.57 -15.73
CA ALA A 363 -10.49 -14.89 -15.84
C ALA A 363 -9.45 -15.37 -14.81
N ALA A 364 -9.91 -15.77 -13.61
CA ALA A 364 -9.07 -16.29 -12.55
C ALA A 364 -8.81 -17.80 -12.62
N ALA A 365 -9.55 -18.56 -13.45
CA ALA A 365 -9.48 -20.01 -13.53
C ALA A 365 -8.09 -20.54 -13.92
N LYS A 366 -7.27 -19.75 -14.62
CA LYS A 366 -5.86 -20.11 -14.91
C LYS A 366 -4.96 -20.15 -13.68
N TYR A 367 -5.39 -19.59 -12.54
CA TYR A 367 -4.59 -19.49 -11.32
C TYR A 367 -5.08 -20.38 -10.19
N LEU A 368 -6.34 -20.79 -10.22
CA LEU A 368 -7.02 -21.47 -9.13
C LEU A 368 -7.69 -22.72 -9.68
N GLU A 369 -7.47 -23.85 -9.01
CA GLU A 369 -8.37 -25.00 -9.17
C GLU A 369 -9.76 -24.58 -8.67
N ASN A 370 -10.81 -24.90 -9.44
CA ASN A 370 -12.17 -24.39 -9.18
C ASN A 370 -12.66 -24.68 -7.75
N ASP A 371 -12.24 -25.80 -7.17
CA ASP A 371 -12.63 -26.23 -5.83
C ASP A 371 -12.06 -25.30 -4.73
N LEU A 372 -10.85 -24.76 -4.94
CA LEU A 372 -10.21 -23.85 -3.99
C LEU A 372 -10.90 -22.48 -3.92
N VAL A 373 -11.46 -22.02 -5.05
CA VAL A 373 -12.24 -20.77 -5.13
C VAL A 373 -13.50 -20.92 -4.31
N THR A 374 -14.26 -21.99 -4.57
CA THR A 374 -15.52 -22.27 -3.90
C THR A 374 -15.30 -22.50 -2.41
N GLU A 375 -14.35 -23.35 -2.03
CA GLU A 375 -14.03 -23.61 -0.62
C GLU A 375 -13.60 -22.33 0.12
N THR A 376 -12.74 -21.50 -0.49
CA THR A 376 -12.28 -20.28 0.18
C THR A 376 -13.38 -19.24 0.34
N LEU A 377 -14.24 -19.08 -0.68
CA LEU A 377 -15.37 -18.14 -0.64
C LEU A 377 -16.51 -18.61 0.26
N GLU A 378 -16.67 -19.92 0.45
CA GLU A 378 -17.70 -20.52 1.31
C GLU A 378 -17.22 -20.71 2.76
N SER A 379 -15.90 -20.79 2.99
CA SER A 379 -15.33 -21.01 4.33
C SER A 379 -15.57 -19.88 5.34
N GLY A 380 -16.11 -18.73 4.92
CA GLY A 380 -16.31 -17.56 5.79
C GLY A 380 -15.00 -16.93 6.32
N LYS A 381 -13.83 -17.37 5.83
CA LYS A 381 -12.52 -16.84 6.27
C LYS A 381 -12.28 -15.38 5.86
N LEU A 382 -13.05 -14.88 4.89
CA LEU A 382 -13.00 -13.51 4.42
C LEU A 382 -14.28 -12.79 4.83
N ALA A 383 -14.16 -11.90 5.83
CA ALA A 383 -15.24 -11.06 6.30
C ALA A 383 -15.09 -9.63 5.75
N TRP A 384 -16.21 -8.91 5.66
CA TRP A 384 -16.18 -7.49 5.30
C TRP A 384 -15.43 -6.69 6.37
N HIS A 385 -14.29 -6.11 6.01
CA HIS A 385 -13.48 -5.28 6.91
C HIS A 385 -13.61 -3.76 6.64
N GLY A 386 -14.60 -3.36 5.85
CA GLY A 386 -14.79 -1.98 5.44
C GLY A 386 -14.16 -1.66 4.11
N THR A 387 -14.53 -0.51 3.55
CA THR A 387 -13.90 -0.02 2.31
C THR A 387 -12.54 0.62 2.59
N VAL A 388 -11.58 0.41 1.68
CA VAL A 388 -10.27 1.06 1.70
C VAL A 388 -10.19 2.22 0.71
N SER A 389 -9.15 3.04 0.84
CA SER A 389 -8.88 4.14 -0.11
C SER A 389 -8.71 3.59 -1.53
N PRO A 390 -9.13 4.30 -2.59
CA PRO A 390 -9.04 3.81 -3.97
C PRO A 390 -7.69 3.22 -4.37
N HIS A 391 -6.58 3.84 -3.94
CA HIS A 391 -5.22 3.40 -4.25
C HIS A 391 -4.79 2.09 -3.57
N GLN A 392 -5.51 1.67 -2.52
CA GLN A 392 -5.25 0.44 -1.78
C GLN A 392 -6.05 -0.75 -2.32
N ARG A 393 -7.05 -0.49 -3.18
CA ARG A 393 -7.91 -1.55 -3.72
C ARG A 393 -7.15 -2.43 -4.68
N VAL A 394 -7.38 -3.73 -4.58
CA VAL A 394 -6.78 -4.73 -5.46
C VAL A 394 -7.78 -5.07 -6.57
N ARG A 395 -7.41 -4.80 -7.82
CA ARG A 395 -8.24 -5.14 -8.98
C ARG A 395 -7.70 -6.41 -9.65
N LEU A 396 -8.60 -7.30 -10.06
CA LEU A 396 -8.21 -8.55 -10.72
C LEU A 396 -7.51 -8.27 -12.04
N GLU A 397 -7.95 -7.24 -12.76
CA GLU A 397 -7.40 -6.81 -14.04
C GLU A 397 -5.97 -6.29 -13.90
N ASP A 398 -5.69 -5.54 -12.83
CA ASP A 398 -4.35 -5.04 -12.52
C ASP A 398 -3.41 -6.20 -12.13
N LEU A 399 -3.92 -7.20 -11.38
CA LEU A 399 -3.15 -8.40 -11.01
C LEU A 399 -2.83 -9.30 -12.20
N THR A 400 -3.78 -9.50 -13.11
CA THR A 400 -3.60 -10.35 -14.29
C THR A 400 -2.66 -9.69 -15.28
N ALA A 401 -2.78 -8.38 -15.49
CA ALA A 401 -1.83 -7.61 -16.30
C ALA A 401 -0.42 -7.67 -15.70
N TRP A 402 -0.29 -7.45 -14.38
CA TRP A 402 0.99 -7.55 -13.68
C TRP A 402 1.59 -8.95 -13.82
N ASP A 403 0.82 -10.01 -13.62
CA ASP A 403 1.33 -11.38 -13.78
C ASP A 403 1.73 -11.67 -15.23
N MET A 404 0.97 -11.22 -16.24
CA MET A 404 1.33 -11.40 -17.66
C MET A 404 2.65 -10.69 -18.00
N GLU A 405 2.85 -9.46 -17.54
CA GLU A 405 4.11 -8.73 -17.73
C GLU A 405 5.29 -9.42 -17.04
N ASN A 406 5.06 -10.02 -15.87
CA ASN A 406 6.07 -10.73 -15.10
C ASN A 406 6.27 -12.19 -15.55
N GLU A 407 5.30 -12.79 -16.24
CA GLU A 407 5.27 -14.21 -16.59
C GLU A 407 6.47 -14.58 -17.46
N ASN A 408 6.76 -13.78 -18.49
CA ASN A 408 7.85 -14.04 -19.41
C ASN A 408 9.18 -13.46 -18.90
N SER A 409 9.13 -12.39 -18.10
CA SER A 409 10.32 -11.64 -17.72
C SER A 409 10.95 -12.11 -16.40
N TRP A 410 10.21 -12.78 -15.51
CA TRP A 410 10.72 -13.13 -14.18
C TRP A 410 11.88 -14.13 -14.26
N GLU A 411 11.70 -15.22 -15.00
CA GLU A 411 12.74 -16.24 -15.23
C GLU A 411 13.96 -15.63 -15.94
N ASP A 412 13.72 -14.88 -17.02
CA ASP A 412 14.77 -14.23 -17.80
C ASP A 412 15.61 -13.27 -16.96
N GLY A 413 14.97 -12.48 -16.10
CA GLY A 413 15.69 -11.59 -15.20
C GLY A 413 16.42 -12.32 -14.07
N LEU A 414 15.94 -13.50 -13.64
CA LEU A 414 16.66 -14.34 -12.68
C LEU A 414 17.96 -14.88 -13.29
N PHE A 415 17.91 -15.41 -14.52
CA PHE A 415 19.09 -15.81 -15.29
C PHE A 415 20.04 -14.64 -15.55
N LEU A 416 19.49 -13.48 -15.93
CA LEU A 416 20.26 -12.26 -16.13
C LEU A 416 20.98 -11.83 -14.85
N SER A 417 20.32 -11.91 -13.69
CA SER A 417 20.90 -11.58 -12.38
C SER A 417 22.10 -12.46 -12.06
N ALA A 418 21.98 -13.78 -12.23
CA ALA A 418 23.08 -14.70 -12.01
C ALA A 418 24.24 -14.43 -12.98
N ALA A 419 23.93 -14.22 -14.26
CA ALA A 419 24.94 -13.90 -15.27
C ALA A 419 25.70 -12.59 -14.97
N ILE A 420 24.98 -11.55 -14.52
CA ILE A 420 25.59 -10.29 -14.06
C ILE A 420 26.53 -10.56 -12.89
N ALA A 421 26.09 -11.32 -11.89
CA ALA A 421 26.89 -11.62 -10.71
C ALA A 421 28.18 -12.40 -11.07
N ILE A 422 28.08 -13.42 -11.92
CA ILE A 422 29.25 -14.22 -12.35
C ILE A 422 30.26 -13.36 -13.10
N GLU A 423 29.81 -12.58 -14.08
CA GLU A 423 30.75 -11.78 -14.88
C GLU A 423 31.28 -10.57 -14.10
N ALA A 424 30.54 -10.05 -13.12
CA ALA A 424 31.02 -8.99 -12.23
C ALA A 424 32.07 -9.54 -11.24
N GLN A 425 31.89 -10.76 -10.75
CA GLN A 425 32.90 -11.44 -9.91
C GLN A 425 34.23 -11.58 -10.65
N ARG A 426 34.21 -11.90 -11.95
CA ARG A 426 35.42 -11.95 -12.78
C ARG A 426 36.11 -10.60 -12.93
N LEU A 427 35.35 -9.50 -12.97
CA LEU A 427 35.94 -8.16 -13.01
C LEU A 427 36.60 -7.81 -11.67
N LEU A 428 36.00 -8.21 -10.54
CA LEU A 428 36.60 -8.05 -9.20
C LEU A 428 37.90 -8.85 -9.08
N GLU A 429 37.90 -10.11 -9.49
CA GLU A 429 39.07 -11.00 -9.43
C GLU A 429 40.25 -10.48 -10.27
N ARG A 430 39.97 -9.76 -11.37
CA ARG A 430 40.98 -9.12 -12.22
C ARG A 430 41.45 -7.76 -11.71
N GLY A 431 40.77 -7.20 -10.70
CA GLY A 431 41.01 -5.84 -10.22
C GLY A 431 40.52 -4.74 -11.16
N ASP A 432 39.65 -5.05 -12.13
CA ASP A 432 39.08 -4.06 -13.06
C ASP A 432 38.09 -3.12 -12.35
N ILE A 433 37.50 -3.59 -11.24
CA ILE A 433 36.61 -2.85 -10.34
C ILE A 433 36.91 -3.27 -8.89
N SER A 434 36.62 -2.42 -7.90
CA SER A 434 36.86 -2.71 -6.48
C SER A 434 35.65 -3.33 -5.75
N ALA A 435 34.44 -3.02 -6.21
CA ALA A 435 33.20 -3.56 -5.66
C ALA A 435 32.10 -3.54 -6.73
N PHE A 436 31.15 -4.46 -6.62
CA PHE A 436 29.94 -4.49 -7.44
C PHE A 436 28.75 -4.91 -6.59
N VAL A 437 27.70 -4.08 -6.59
CA VAL A 437 26.48 -4.36 -5.83
C VAL A 437 25.31 -4.49 -6.80
N LEU A 438 24.55 -5.58 -6.66
CA LEU A 438 23.38 -5.86 -7.47
C LEU A 438 22.11 -5.75 -6.60
N PRO A 439 21.39 -4.62 -6.64
CA PRO A 439 20.20 -4.40 -5.83
C PRO A 439 18.95 -5.07 -6.42
N TRP A 440 18.12 -5.66 -5.56
CA TRP A 440 16.83 -6.23 -5.94
C TRP A 440 15.79 -6.00 -4.85
N ILE A 441 14.64 -5.43 -5.22
CA ILE A 441 13.47 -5.32 -4.34
C ILE A 441 12.47 -6.42 -4.73
N ASP A 442 12.16 -7.31 -3.79
CA ASP A 442 11.07 -8.29 -3.92
C ASP A 442 10.46 -8.59 -2.55
N LYS A 443 9.37 -9.35 -2.51
CA LYS A 443 8.81 -9.87 -1.26
C LYS A 443 9.47 -11.21 -0.90
N PHE A 444 10.74 -11.12 -0.51
CA PHE A 444 11.56 -12.28 -0.10
C PHE A 444 10.97 -12.97 1.13
N PHE A 445 10.46 -12.20 2.10
CA PHE A 445 9.87 -12.70 3.34
C PHE A 445 8.57 -11.96 3.70
N ILE A 446 7.53 -12.73 4.07
CA ILE A 446 6.21 -12.23 4.48
C ILE A 446 6.09 -12.36 6.00
N SER A 447 6.37 -11.27 6.69
CA SER A 447 6.38 -11.20 8.15
C SER A 447 5.09 -11.67 8.82
N SER A 448 3.92 -11.45 8.20
CA SER A 448 2.61 -11.90 8.70
C SER A 448 2.42 -13.42 8.65
N ARG A 449 3.17 -14.11 7.79
CA ARG A 449 3.17 -15.58 7.70
C ARG A 449 4.23 -16.22 8.58
N ARG A 450 5.18 -15.44 9.10
CA ARG A 450 6.25 -15.86 10.02
C ARG A 450 6.93 -17.15 9.54
N ASP A 451 6.68 -18.24 10.25
CA ASP A 451 7.29 -19.53 10.08
C ASP A 451 6.66 -20.38 8.96
N LYS A 452 5.53 -19.93 8.42
CA LYS A 452 4.89 -20.51 7.22
C LYS A 452 5.52 -20.02 5.92
N ASP A 453 6.44 -19.06 5.98
CA ASP A 453 7.07 -18.42 4.81
C ASP A 453 8.58 -18.64 4.73
N ILE A 454 9.03 -19.86 5.05
CA ILE A 454 10.45 -20.17 5.26
C ILE A 454 11.13 -20.86 4.08
N PHE A 455 10.39 -21.32 3.07
CA PHE A 455 10.94 -22.15 1.99
C PHE A 455 11.44 -21.37 0.78
N TYR A 456 10.85 -20.22 0.47
CA TYR A 456 11.16 -19.49 -0.76
C TYR A 456 12.57 -18.90 -0.76
N LEU A 457 12.94 -18.20 0.31
CA LEU A 457 14.23 -17.55 0.40
C LEU A 457 15.40 -18.55 0.34
N PRO A 458 15.41 -19.68 1.10
CA PRO A 458 16.42 -20.72 0.93
C PRO A 458 16.48 -21.29 -0.49
N ALA A 459 15.34 -21.59 -1.11
CA ALA A 459 15.30 -22.11 -2.47
C ALA A 459 15.89 -21.12 -3.49
N LEU A 460 15.66 -19.81 -3.28
CA LEU A 460 16.22 -18.76 -4.13
C LEU A 460 17.74 -18.66 -3.96
N VAL A 461 18.27 -18.69 -2.73
CA VAL A 461 19.72 -18.70 -2.50
C VAL A 461 20.37 -19.91 -3.16
N ARG A 462 19.79 -21.10 -2.95
CA ARG A 462 20.27 -22.35 -3.55
C ARG A 462 20.28 -22.28 -5.08
N TRP A 463 19.28 -21.66 -5.70
CA TRP A 463 19.25 -21.48 -7.14
C TRP A 463 20.44 -20.65 -7.64
N PHE A 464 20.81 -19.58 -6.94
CA PHE A 464 22.00 -18.79 -7.28
C PHE A 464 23.28 -19.63 -7.14
N GLU A 465 23.39 -20.45 -6.09
CA GLU A 465 24.52 -21.36 -5.89
C GLU A 465 24.63 -22.40 -7.02
N GLU A 466 23.52 -23.03 -7.40
CA GLU A 466 23.47 -23.99 -8.50
C GLU A 466 23.74 -23.34 -9.87
N ALA A 467 23.42 -22.05 -10.03
CA ALA A 467 23.80 -21.25 -11.19
C ALA A 467 25.30 -20.91 -11.23
N GLY A 468 26.07 -21.30 -10.21
CA GLY A 468 27.52 -21.03 -10.12
C GLY A 468 27.86 -19.65 -9.57
N VAL A 469 26.90 -18.97 -8.91
CA VAL A 469 27.17 -17.77 -8.13
C VAL A 469 27.62 -18.21 -6.73
N ASP A 470 28.65 -17.57 -6.18
CA ASP A 470 28.98 -17.67 -4.76
C ASP A 470 28.41 -16.43 -4.05
N PRO A 471 27.14 -16.45 -3.58
CA PRO A 471 26.45 -15.23 -3.22
C PRO A 471 26.90 -14.67 -1.87
N LEU A 472 27.20 -13.37 -1.84
CA LEU A 472 27.22 -12.57 -0.62
C LEU A 472 25.96 -11.71 -0.59
N ILE A 473 24.94 -12.18 0.12
CA ILE A 473 23.63 -11.50 0.20
C ILE A 473 23.58 -10.63 1.45
N LEU A 474 23.30 -9.35 1.24
CA LEU A 474 22.86 -8.45 2.30
C LEU A 474 21.35 -8.32 2.21
N PHE A 475 20.65 -8.95 3.14
CA PHE A 475 19.20 -8.96 3.22
C PHE A 475 18.71 -7.85 4.16
N TRP A 476 18.17 -6.79 3.56
CA TRP A 476 17.65 -5.63 4.25
C TRP A 476 16.19 -5.85 4.60
N GLU A 477 15.94 -5.91 5.90
CA GLU A 477 14.61 -5.95 6.50
C GLU A 477 14.55 -4.93 7.62
N ASP A 478 13.35 -4.44 7.91
CA ASP A 478 13.13 -3.59 9.06
C ASP A 478 11.86 -4.01 9.81
N THR A 479 11.74 -3.60 11.08
CA THR A 479 10.62 -3.99 11.93
C THR A 479 10.25 -2.88 12.91
N ILE A 480 8.95 -2.80 13.20
CA ILE A 480 8.41 -2.00 14.31
C ILE A 480 8.46 -2.72 15.67
N HIS A 481 8.91 -3.99 15.69
CA HIS A 481 8.93 -4.81 16.90
C HIS A 481 10.35 -5.30 17.17
N ALA A 482 11.23 -4.39 17.61
CA ALA A 482 12.63 -4.69 17.87
C ALA A 482 12.84 -5.82 18.90
N ASP A 483 11.96 -5.93 19.89
CA ASP A 483 12.02 -6.98 20.92
C ASP A 483 11.50 -8.34 20.45
N SER A 484 10.79 -8.38 19.32
CA SER A 484 10.23 -9.62 18.76
C SER A 484 10.14 -9.57 17.23
N PRO A 485 11.30 -9.47 16.53
CA PRO A 485 11.32 -9.36 15.08
C PRO A 485 10.88 -10.68 14.45
N SER A 486 9.80 -10.67 13.66
CA SER A 486 9.26 -11.85 12.98
C SER A 486 10.28 -12.58 12.09
N LEU A 487 11.29 -11.87 11.59
CA LEU A 487 12.36 -12.47 10.77
C LEU A 487 13.32 -13.33 11.59
N GLN A 488 13.58 -13.02 12.87
CA GLN A 488 14.52 -13.76 13.72
C GLN A 488 14.15 -15.26 13.87
N PRO A 489 12.90 -15.65 14.22
CA PRO A 489 12.51 -17.06 14.22
C PRO A 489 12.50 -17.66 12.81
N GLY A 490 12.19 -16.88 11.77
CA GLY A 490 12.28 -17.32 10.37
C GLY A 490 13.71 -17.73 9.99
N LEU A 491 14.71 -16.89 10.30
CA LEU A 491 16.12 -17.19 10.06
C LEU A 491 16.60 -18.42 10.84
N ALA A 492 16.12 -18.62 12.07
CA ALA A 492 16.44 -19.83 12.83
C ALA A 492 15.97 -21.09 12.11
N ARG A 493 14.71 -21.14 11.66
CA ARG A 493 14.17 -22.28 10.91
C ARG A 493 14.82 -22.46 9.54
N MET A 494 15.18 -21.37 8.86
CA MET A 494 15.91 -21.46 7.58
C MET A 494 17.31 -22.08 7.76
N ARG A 495 18.00 -21.79 8.87
CA ARG A 495 19.28 -22.44 9.21
C ARG A 495 19.12 -23.93 9.47
N GLU A 496 18.07 -24.32 10.20
CA GLU A 496 17.73 -25.74 10.42
C GLU A 496 17.50 -26.49 9.11
N GLN A 497 17.04 -25.79 8.07
CA GLN A 497 16.86 -26.32 6.71
C GLN A 497 18.12 -26.23 5.83
N GLY A 498 19.27 -25.86 6.41
CA GLY A 498 20.57 -25.84 5.74
C GLY A 498 20.94 -24.52 5.06
N LEU A 499 20.14 -23.46 5.17
CA LEU A 499 20.55 -22.14 4.67
C LEU A 499 21.65 -21.57 5.58
N ALA A 500 22.83 -21.31 5.01
CA ALA A 500 23.92 -20.61 5.68
C ALA A 500 23.60 -19.11 5.82
N CYS A 501 22.75 -18.75 6.78
CA CYS A 501 22.37 -17.37 7.06
C CYS A 501 22.67 -16.91 8.48
N ARG A 502 22.75 -15.59 8.64
CA ARG A 502 23.13 -14.91 9.87
C ARG A 502 22.28 -13.65 10.06
N GLY A 503 21.60 -13.50 11.18
CA GLY A 503 21.02 -12.23 11.58
C GLY A 503 22.02 -11.38 12.35
N ILE A 504 22.11 -10.08 12.10
CA ILE A 504 22.96 -9.14 12.84
C ILE A 504 22.07 -8.13 13.56
N GLY A 505 22.46 -7.70 14.76
CA GLY A 505 21.66 -6.74 15.52
C GLY A 505 20.39 -7.39 16.07
N VAL A 506 19.26 -6.72 15.93
CA VAL A 506 17.95 -7.24 16.40
C VAL A 506 17.55 -8.57 15.78
N PHE A 507 18.09 -8.93 14.60
CA PHE A 507 17.82 -10.22 13.95
C PHE A 507 18.76 -11.35 14.43
N GLY A 508 19.81 -11.02 15.18
CA GLY A 508 20.77 -11.97 15.74
C GLY A 508 20.33 -12.49 17.12
N ARG A 509 20.96 -13.57 17.58
CA ARG A 509 20.83 -14.08 18.98
C ARG A 509 22.16 -14.08 19.74
N ASP A 510 23.25 -13.71 19.10
CA ASP A 510 24.61 -13.74 19.66
C ASP A 510 25.05 -12.41 20.30
N GLY A 511 24.17 -11.41 20.32
CA GLY A 511 24.47 -10.07 20.86
C GLY A 511 25.26 -9.15 19.93
N SER A 512 25.54 -9.55 18.68
CA SER A 512 26.12 -8.66 17.67
C SER A 512 25.24 -7.44 17.43
N LYS A 513 25.84 -6.25 17.26
CA LYS A 513 25.10 -5.02 16.99
C LYS A 513 25.22 -4.62 15.52
N ARG A 514 24.25 -3.85 15.01
CA ARG A 514 24.23 -3.33 13.65
C ARG A 514 25.48 -2.52 13.30
N LYS A 515 26.06 -1.80 14.26
CA LYS A 515 27.32 -1.05 14.08
C LYS A 515 28.53 -1.96 13.80
N ASP A 516 28.49 -3.21 14.27
CA ASP A 516 29.57 -4.19 14.12
C ASP A 516 29.40 -5.02 12.84
N ALA A 517 28.34 -4.78 12.05
CA ALA A 517 27.97 -5.60 10.91
C ALA A 517 29.09 -5.76 9.88
N ARG A 518 29.84 -4.69 9.59
CA ARG A 518 30.95 -4.72 8.64
C ARG A 518 32.01 -5.74 9.04
N GLU A 519 32.39 -5.74 10.31
CA GLU A 519 33.41 -6.65 10.83
C GLU A 519 32.93 -8.10 10.86
N VAL A 520 31.69 -8.32 11.31
CA VAL A 520 31.05 -9.65 11.30
C VAL A 520 31.01 -10.22 9.87
N ILE A 521 30.58 -9.43 8.89
CA ILE A 521 30.55 -9.85 7.49
C ILE A 521 31.95 -10.18 6.99
N ARG A 522 32.94 -9.31 7.25
CA ARG A 522 34.34 -9.51 6.83
C ARG A 522 34.92 -10.83 7.36
N ILE A 523 34.61 -11.20 8.60
CA ILE A 523 35.10 -12.44 9.22
C ILE A 523 34.33 -13.67 8.68
N GLU A 524 33.01 -13.57 8.57
CA GLU A 524 32.14 -14.74 8.38
C GLU A 524 31.75 -15.01 6.91
N HIS A 525 32.01 -14.10 5.97
CA HIS A 525 31.48 -14.18 4.59
C HIS A 525 31.76 -15.50 3.87
N ARG A 526 32.84 -16.22 4.20
CA ARG A 526 33.15 -17.51 3.56
C ARG A 526 32.19 -18.62 3.95
N ARG A 527 31.68 -18.58 5.19
CA ARG A 527 30.79 -19.60 5.78
C ARG A 527 29.32 -19.20 5.77
N THR A 528 29.04 -17.92 5.58
CA THR A 528 27.70 -17.36 5.56
C THR A 528 27.38 -16.79 4.17
N ARG A 529 26.23 -17.18 3.61
CA ARG A 529 25.73 -16.68 2.32
C ARG A 529 24.86 -15.44 2.47
N LEU A 530 24.04 -15.40 3.53
CA LEU A 530 23.06 -14.34 3.73
C LEU A 530 23.20 -13.70 5.11
N PHE A 531 23.38 -12.38 5.11
CA PHE A 531 23.36 -11.56 6.33
C PHE A 531 22.08 -10.72 6.35
N ALA A 532 21.25 -10.91 7.36
CA ALA A 532 20.05 -10.13 7.58
C ALA A 532 20.31 -9.01 8.60
N LEU A 533 19.99 -7.77 8.22
CA LEU A 533 20.29 -6.58 9.01
C LEU A 533 19.29 -5.45 8.77
N ARG A 534 19.11 -4.60 9.80
CA ARG A 534 18.35 -3.35 9.68
C ARG A 534 19.12 -2.31 8.84
N PRO A 535 18.45 -1.34 8.20
CA PRO A 535 19.11 -0.27 7.46
C PRO A 535 20.13 0.54 8.29
N CYS A 536 19.70 1.14 9.41
CA CYS A 536 20.50 2.09 10.19
C CYS A 536 21.01 1.56 11.52
N SER A 537 20.09 1.27 12.45
CA SER A 537 20.43 1.05 13.86
C SER A 537 19.60 -0.07 14.49
N ASP A 538 20.05 -0.58 15.63
CA ASP A 538 19.27 -1.51 16.46
C ASP A 538 18.29 -0.78 17.39
N VAL A 539 18.48 0.53 17.59
CA VAL A 539 17.62 1.32 18.47
C VAL A 539 16.29 1.54 17.77
N HIS A 540 15.20 1.44 18.52
CA HIS A 540 13.85 1.58 18.01
C HIS A 540 13.17 2.81 18.60
N HIS A 541 12.81 3.75 17.74
CA HIS A 541 12.06 4.95 18.10
C HIS A 541 10.73 4.96 17.36
N ASP A 542 9.77 4.15 17.81
CA ASP A 542 8.49 4.00 17.10
C ASP A 542 7.71 5.32 17.05
N ARG A 543 7.44 5.79 15.83
CA ARG A 543 6.57 6.92 15.54
C ARG A 543 5.77 6.68 14.26
N SER A 544 4.45 6.57 14.41
CA SER A 544 3.57 6.53 13.24
C SER A 544 3.62 7.83 12.44
N PHE A 545 3.56 7.72 11.11
CA PHE A 545 3.54 8.89 10.23
C PHE A 545 2.40 9.88 10.52
N HIS A 546 1.24 9.34 10.93
CA HIS A 546 0.11 10.16 11.32
C HIS A 546 0.43 11.07 12.51
N ASN A 547 1.17 10.56 13.50
CA ASN A 547 1.60 11.34 14.66
C ASN A 547 2.62 12.41 14.26
N LEU A 548 3.62 12.05 13.45
CA LEU A 548 4.64 13.00 12.96
C LEU A 548 3.99 14.19 12.24
N VAL A 549 3.11 13.91 11.28
CA VAL A 549 2.48 14.94 10.44
C VAL A 549 1.49 15.81 11.22
N ASN A 550 0.75 15.25 12.16
CA ASN A 550 -0.28 16.01 12.89
C ASN A 550 0.30 16.83 14.04
N ASN A 551 1.35 16.33 14.69
CA ASN A 551 2.01 17.04 15.80
C ASN A 551 3.16 17.94 15.33
N LEU A 552 3.55 17.85 14.05
CA LEU A 552 4.74 18.50 13.52
C LEU A 552 5.98 18.14 14.37
N ASP A 553 6.17 16.86 14.62
CA ASP A 553 7.21 16.36 15.52
C ASP A 553 8.59 16.36 14.84
N TYR A 554 9.26 17.52 14.89
CA TYR A 554 10.63 17.66 14.39
C TYR A 554 11.67 16.95 15.27
N SER A 555 11.35 16.65 16.54
CA SER A 555 12.29 15.97 17.45
C SER A 555 12.59 14.54 17.00
N PHE A 556 11.63 13.91 16.31
CA PHE A 556 11.84 12.61 15.69
C PHE A 556 12.99 12.59 14.66
N LEU A 557 13.32 13.72 14.04
CA LEU A 557 14.40 13.78 13.06
C LEU A 557 15.78 13.57 13.72
N GLU A 558 15.93 13.94 14.99
CA GLU A 558 17.16 13.70 15.77
C GLU A 558 17.29 12.24 16.20
N GLN A 559 16.16 11.53 16.28
CA GLN A 559 16.03 10.13 16.67
C GLN A 559 15.44 9.29 15.54
N TYR A 560 15.84 9.60 14.30
CA TYR A 560 15.23 9.02 13.11
C TYR A 560 15.27 7.49 13.16
N ASP A 561 14.10 6.88 12.91
CA ASP A 561 13.91 5.44 12.78
C ASP A 561 12.99 5.14 11.61
N SER A 562 13.20 4.04 10.89
CA SER A 562 12.44 3.73 9.69
C SER A 562 10.98 3.27 9.94
N SER A 563 10.57 3.09 11.21
CA SER A 563 9.19 2.74 11.64
C SER A 563 8.11 3.66 11.10
N TRP A 564 8.42 4.94 10.83
CA TRP A 564 7.41 5.87 10.31
C TRP A 564 6.80 5.42 8.99
N LYS A 565 7.49 4.55 8.23
CA LYS A 565 7.03 4.00 6.94
C LYS A 565 6.01 2.86 7.09
N ASP A 566 5.75 2.40 8.31
CA ASP A 566 4.99 1.17 8.54
C ASP A 566 3.56 1.24 8.05
N ASN A 567 3.14 0.19 7.32
CA ASN A 567 1.81 0.05 6.74
C ASN A 567 1.35 1.25 5.87
N LEU A 568 2.29 1.95 5.20
CA LEU A 568 1.99 3.08 4.31
C LEU A 568 2.17 2.73 2.83
N CYS A 569 1.10 2.30 2.17
CA CYS A 569 1.09 1.97 0.74
C CYS A 569 1.22 3.20 -0.16
N PHE A 570 0.77 4.38 0.29
CA PHE A 570 0.92 5.60 -0.51
C PHE A 570 2.39 5.91 -0.86
N LEU A 571 3.35 5.49 -0.02
CA LEU A 571 4.79 5.64 -0.27
C LEU A 571 5.29 4.88 -1.50
N TYR A 572 4.52 3.90 -1.98
CA TYR A 572 4.87 3.06 -3.13
C TYR A 572 3.92 3.27 -4.32
N SER A 573 2.92 4.15 -4.18
CA SER A 573 1.99 4.47 -5.27
C SER A 573 2.76 4.95 -6.51
N GLY A 574 2.44 4.36 -7.66
CA GLY A 574 3.11 4.65 -8.94
C GLY A 574 4.53 4.08 -9.05
N THR A 575 4.89 3.09 -8.24
CA THR A 575 6.14 2.32 -8.35
C THR A 575 5.85 0.83 -8.51
N GLN A 576 6.81 0.07 -9.03
CA GLN A 576 6.67 -1.38 -9.20
C GLN A 576 6.54 -2.13 -7.87
N VAL A 577 7.02 -1.53 -6.78
CA VAL A 577 6.90 -2.08 -5.41
C VAL A 577 5.45 -2.17 -4.94
N SER A 578 4.55 -1.31 -5.45
CA SER A 578 3.13 -1.30 -5.05
C SER A 578 2.47 -2.67 -5.21
N SER A 579 2.79 -3.39 -6.29
CA SER A 579 2.23 -4.72 -6.58
C SER A 579 2.80 -5.82 -5.69
N LEU A 580 3.83 -5.56 -4.89
CA LEU A 580 4.45 -6.51 -3.95
C LEU A 580 3.91 -6.39 -2.52
N LEU A 581 3.19 -5.30 -2.21
CA LEU A 581 2.63 -5.06 -0.89
C LEU A 581 1.51 -6.07 -0.57
N SER A 582 1.30 -6.37 0.71
CA SER A 582 0.17 -7.21 1.14
C SER A 582 -1.17 -6.51 0.89
N VAL A 583 -2.25 -7.29 0.86
CA VAL A 583 -3.62 -6.74 0.83
C VAL A 583 -3.81 -5.82 2.04
N GLN A 584 -4.39 -4.65 1.80
CA GLN A 584 -4.65 -3.66 2.83
C GLN A 584 -6.06 -3.79 3.37
N CYS A 585 -6.20 -3.82 4.69
CA CYS A 585 -7.50 -3.89 5.35
C CYS A 585 -7.87 -2.58 6.06
N GLN A 586 -6.93 -1.64 6.21
CA GLN A 586 -7.13 -0.36 6.87
C GLN A 586 -7.00 0.80 5.88
N MET A 587 -7.96 1.72 5.94
CA MET A 587 -7.97 2.89 5.06
C MET A 587 -6.88 3.88 5.48
N GLU A 588 -5.96 4.16 4.56
CA GLU A 588 -5.02 5.27 4.71
C GLU A 588 -5.75 6.61 4.62
N ASN A 589 -5.34 7.57 5.48
CA ASN A 589 -5.88 8.93 5.47
C ASN A 589 -4.96 9.96 4.76
N ILE A 590 -4.04 9.48 3.94
CA ILE A 590 -3.05 10.32 3.25
C ILE A 590 -3.30 10.29 1.75
N ALA A 591 -3.15 11.45 1.08
CA ALA A 591 -3.31 11.53 -0.36
C ALA A 591 -2.16 10.78 -1.03
N PRO A 592 -2.45 9.78 -1.89
CA PRO A 592 -1.43 9.02 -2.62
C PRO A 592 -0.86 9.77 -3.83
N TRP A 593 -1.14 11.08 -3.92
CA TRP A 593 -0.73 11.95 -5.00
C TRP A 593 -0.37 13.35 -4.50
N LEU A 594 0.51 14.04 -5.23
CA LEU A 594 0.79 15.46 -5.08
C LEU A 594 0.46 16.18 -6.40
N ALA A 595 0.06 17.44 -6.33
CA ALA A 595 -0.12 18.26 -7.53
C ALA A 595 1.04 19.24 -7.71
N ALA A 596 1.62 19.23 -8.91
CA ALA A 596 2.72 20.06 -9.34
C ALA A 596 2.51 20.45 -10.81
N GLN A 597 2.89 21.67 -11.21
CA GLN A 597 2.90 22.07 -12.63
C GLN A 597 1.58 21.80 -13.39
N GLY A 598 0.44 21.84 -12.70
CA GLY A 598 -0.88 21.59 -13.30
C GLY A 598 -1.29 20.11 -13.41
N MET A 599 -0.46 19.18 -12.95
CA MET A 599 -0.69 17.73 -13.03
C MET A 599 -0.70 17.07 -11.63
N LYS A 600 -1.28 15.87 -11.51
CA LYS A 600 -1.15 15.00 -10.33
C LYS A 600 -0.07 13.95 -10.55
N HIS A 601 0.84 13.81 -9.61
CA HIS A 601 1.88 12.80 -9.61
C HIS A 601 1.64 11.80 -8.47
N PRO A 602 1.85 10.50 -8.69
CA PRO A 602 1.76 9.52 -7.61
C PRO A 602 2.90 9.74 -6.61
N PHE A 603 2.57 9.67 -5.32
CA PHE A 603 3.48 10.05 -4.25
C PHE A 603 4.76 9.21 -4.23
N GLY A 604 4.63 7.89 -4.37
CA GLY A 604 5.78 6.98 -4.34
C GLY A 604 6.77 7.19 -5.48
N SER A 605 6.29 7.44 -6.69
CA SER A 605 7.15 7.77 -7.83
C SER A 605 7.95 9.07 -7.59
N LEU A 606 7.30 10.10 -7.04
CA LEU A 606 7.97 11.36 -6.70
C LEU A 606 8.99 11.15 -5.58
N LEU A 607 8.61 10.44 -4.52
CA LEU A 607 9.50 10.09 -3.41
C LEU A 607 10.75 9.35 -3.91
N ARG A 608 10.56 8.29 -4.70
CA ARG A 608 11.67 7.54 -5.29
C ARG A 608 12.61 8.44 -6.06
N ASN A 609 12.08 9.23 -6.99
CA ASN A 609 12.90 10.13 -7.81
C ASN A 609 13.65 11.17 -6.98
N ARG A 610 13.02 11.71 -5.93
CA ARG A 610 13.66 12.63 -5.00
C ARG A 610 14.79 11.96 -4.23
N LEU A 611 14.55 10.79 -3.64
CA LEU A 611 15.58 10.05 -2.89
C LEU A 611 16.75 9.70 -3.80
N ARG A 612 16.49 9.18 -5.01
CA ARG A 612 17.53 8.88 -6.00
C ARG A 612 18.36 10.11 -6.34
N TRP A 613 17.72 11.26 -6.56
CA TRP A 613 18.43 12.51 -6.84
C TRP A 613 19.30 12.97 -5.66
N GLU A 614 18.77 12.92 -4.43
CA GLU A 614 19.52 13.29 -3.23
C GLU A 614 20.75 12.40 -3.00
N ILE A 615 20.63 11.10 -3.30
CA ILE A 615 21.69 10.11 -3.05
C ILE A 615 22.72 10.09 -4.18
N LEU A 616 22.28 10.16 -5.44
CA LEU A 616 23.10 9.90 -6.62
C LEU A 616 23.37 11.14 -7.49
N GLY A 617 22.60 12.22 -7.31
CA GLY A 617 22.64 13.38 -8.20
C GLY A 617 22.43 13.00 -9.68
N ALA A 618 23.23 13.57 -10.57
CA ALA A 618 23.18 13.30 -12.01
C ALA A 618 23.50 11.83 -12.39
N LYS A 619 24.21 11.09 -11.53
CA LYS A 619 24.50 9.66 -11.75
C LYS A 619 23.24 8.78 -11.63
N GLY A 620 22.16 9.33 -11.09
CA GLY A 620 20.83 8.70 -11.05
C GLY A 620 20.04 8.79 -12.36
N SER A 621 20.57 9.40 -13.43
CA SER A 621 19.88 9.52 -14.72
C SER A 621 20.15 8.30 -15.61
N LEU A 622 19.08 7.67 -16.09
CA LEU A 622 19.09 6.51 -17.00
C LEU A 622 19.42 6.93 -18.44
N SER A 623 20.29 6.17 -19.11
CA SER A 623 20.45 6.28 -20.57
C SER A 623 20.69 4.96 -21.31
N ASP A 624 20.92 3.83 -20.61
CA ASP A 624 21.24 2.55 -21.24
C ASP A 624 20.10 1.52 -21.11
N PRO A 625 19.56 0.99 -22.23
CA PRO A 625 18.45 0.03 -22.22
C PRO A 625 18.73 -1.28 -21.46
N PHE A 626 19.98 -1.76 -21.45
CA PHE A 626 20.32 -3.01 -20.76
C PHE A 626 20.28 -2.83 -19.23
N SER A 627 20.85 -1.74 -18.72
CA SER A 627 20.73 -1.38 -17.31
C SER A 627 19.28 -1.10 -16.90
N LEU A 628 18.50 -0.45 -17.79
CA LEU A 628 17.08 -0.18 -17.55
C LEU A 628 16.25 -1.47 -17.48
N GLY A 629 16.55 -2.44 -18.35
CA GLY A 629 15.89 -3.75 -18.36
C GLY A 629 16.05 -4.47 -17.02
N TYR A 630 17.27 -4.50 -16.49
CA TYR A 630 17.52 -5.05 -15.15
C TYR A 630 16.81 -4.23 -14.07
N ALA A 631 16.92 -2.90 -14.10
CA ALA A 631 16.34 -2.04 -13.07
C ALA A 631 14.81 -2.17 -12.99
N SER A 632 14.15 -2.32 -14.15
CA SER A 632 12.72 -2.60 -14.21
C SER A 632 12.39 -3.96 -13.60
N TRP A 633 13.14 -5.02 -13.95
CA TRP A 633 12.92 -6.35 -13.38
C TRP A 633 13.19 -6.39 -11.85
N GLY A 634 14.22 -5.68 -11.40
CA GLY A 634 14.61 -5.58 -10.00
C GLY A 634 13.74 -4.65 -9.14
N ASN A 635 12.65 -4.11 -9.71
CA ASN A 635 11.72 -3.16 -9.09
C ASN A 635 12.37 -1.84 -8.60
N LEU A 636 13.39 -1.37 -9.32
CA LEU A 636 14.17 -0.17 -8.99
C LEU A 636 13.64 1.11 -9.67
N CYS A 637 12.65 0.97 -10.57
CA CYS A 637 12.19 2.00 -11.50
C CYS A 637 10.92 2.75 -11.10
#